data_AF-A0A3N5P3C6-F1
#
_entry.id   AF-A0A3N5P3C6-F1
#
_cell.length_a   1.000
_cell.length_b   1.000
_cell.length_c   1.000
_cell.angle_alpha   90.00
_cell.angle_beta   90.00
_cell.angle_gamma   90.00
#
_symmetry.space_group_name_H-M   'P 1'
#
loop_
_entity.id
_entity.type
_entity.pdbx_description
1 polymer ?
#
loop_
_entity_poly.entity_id
_entity_poly.type
_entity_poly.pdbx_seq_one_letter_code
_entity_poly.pdbx_strand_id
1 'polypeptide(L)'
;MKITLGKSIAAVLVAGAVAIATGVLTPPGNSIAPAVIAQSINCDLSQYKAAAGLTAAIEQDALAVTWNGANGSELRARYAITNGQPVVREIAVRKTGGQWAPLGQNLTPEFYVKSGLRRMTTQQGAPLINLGVDITPEVIEKEKWYAFWDAPFVIPGVAPEQPARGRGAAPARGRGQPGPASQSEPAARRGNVPPGPNGRVYGLPRKPEEIRMADATFKTTSCSVTTDGARVEVNFPGLSMGIFSGSLRFTSYRGSNLLRMEAIAKTDEPSVAYKYEGGLKGFSTALTPRVTWRDRGGDPQQYEFGGIKNDTRVTVKAKNRVLVAGGGKSGSIATFPSPHAFFFTREVDTNLGYIWYRKDAEGQFGMGVRQAEGEEVQQYIENFALHNAPPGTMQRMAVYYLISPDNADATRQQVMAFTHGDVFKPVPGYKTMVNHFHLRFTQRLRESGSLDNTFEDLMVMRSAGINIVGLSDFHGDLRPNDPGLGRFEDQRDYYVATNKASDKDFLVTNWEEPTAYFGGHYNVMFPKNVYWSKVRTPEQPFTETLPGYGKVYHTGSTTDVQTMLDAENGYWFHAHPRTKGTTGYPDAILDKSWVRNDRYLGIAFKPAMGDDLSDVRMCQWRCFDAIDKMNNLYATTGLRPKYLIADVDTYRKGPEDDIYPGHPINYVKLDRLPGPTEDWTPILRSIRNGDFWVSTGEILIKNYVVEGTGAKRTLTADLEWTYPLEFIEVVWGDGKKVDSQIIKATDTSAHGTRKLSIPLDATGKAWVRMSVWDSAGNGAFVQPVWLNPTRQTTNNN
;
A
#
# COMPACT_ATOMS: atom_id res chain seq x y z
N MET A 1 5.92 -68.12 -10.55
CA MET A 1 5.90 -68.49 -11.99
C MET A 1 7.37 -68.56 -12.45
N LYS A 2 7.82 -69.78 -12.81
CA LYS A 2 9.08 -70.25 -13.47
C LYS A 2 10.37 -69.38 -13.34
N ILE A 3 11.35 -69.78 -12.50
CA ILE A 3 12.56 -70.66 -12.75
C ILE A 3 13.66 -69.88 -13.52
N THR A 4 14.90 -69.70 -13.02
CA THR A 4 16.03 -70.68 -12.98
C THR A 4 17.17 -70.16 -12.08
N LEU A 5 17.58 -70.86 -11.00
CA LEU A 5 18.84 -71.63 -10.78
C LEU A 5 20.10 -71.21 -11.61
N GLY A 6 21.33 -71.15 -11.08
CA GLY A 6 21.81 -71.51 -9.74
C GLY A 6 23.35 -71.46 -9.54
N LYS A 7 23.74 -71.83 -8.31
CA LYS A 7 24.96 -72.49 -7.80
C LYS A 7 26.37 -71.84 -7.82
N SER A 8 26.89 -71.73 -6.60
CA SER A 8 28.29 -71.60 -6.16
C SER A 8 29.11 -72.90 -6.33
N ILE A 9 30.42 -72.78 -6.59
CA ILE A 9 31.47 -73.78 -6.29
C ILE A 9 32.76 -73.06 -5.85
N ALA A 10 33.46 -73.70 -4.91
CA ALA A 10 34.62 -73.24 -4.17
C ALA A 10 36.00 -73.46 -4.86
N ALA A 11 36.97 -72.68 -4.38
CA ALA A 11 38.42 -72.85 -4.24
C ALA A 11 39.20 -73.93 -5.03
N VAL A 12 40.28 -73.50 -5.69
CA VAL A 12 41.58 -74.22 -5.77
C VAL A 12 42.73 -73.20 -5.70
N LEU A 13 43.66 -73.42 -4.77
CA LEU A 13 44.98 -72.79 -4.68
C LEU A 13 45.92 -73.31 -5.78
N VAL A 14 46.69 -72.42 -6.42
CA VAL A 14 48.01 -72.77 -6.96
C VAL A 14 48.97 -71.61 -6.68
N ALA A 15 50.08 -71.95 -6.00
CA ALA A 15 51.19 -71.06 -5.71
C ALA A 15 52.10 -70.88 -6.94
N GLY A 16 52.63 -69.68 -7.13
CA GLY A 16 53.64 -69.37 -8.13
C GLY A 16 54.31 -68.04 -7.81
N ALA A 17 55.41 -68.09 -7.05
CA ALA A 17 56.24 -66.94 -6.76
C ALA A 17 57.14 -66.62 -7.96
N VAL A 18 57.08 -65.39 -8.48
CA VAL A 18 58.14 -64.80 -9.30
C VAL A 18 58.39 -63.39 -8.79
N ALA A 19 59.57 -63.19 -8.22
CA ALA A 19 60.07 -61.90 -7.77
C ALA A 19 60.56 -61.09 -8.97
N ILE A 20 59.99 -59.89 -9.16
CA ILE A 20 60.57 -58.85 -10.02
C ILE A 20 60.75 -57.61 -9.15
N ALA A 21 62.02 -57.27 -8.91
CA ALA A 21 62.44 -56.04 -8.27
C ALA A 21 62.36 -54.89 -9.28
N THR A 22 61.55 -53.88 -8.98
CA THR A 22 61.62 -52.57 -9.65
C THR A 22 61.51 -51.47 -8.60
N GLY A 23 62.43 -50.51 -8.70
CA GLY A 23 62.74 -49.53 -7.67
C GLY A 23 61.59 -48.59 -7.32
N VAL A 24 61.55 -48.22 -6.04
CA VAL A 24 60.68 -47.20 -5.48
C VAL A 24 61.14 -45.83 -6.00
N LEU A 25 60.44 -45.31 -6.99
CA LEU A 25 60.39 -43.88 -7.29
C LEU A 25 59.45 -43.23 -6.28
N THR A 26 60.00 -42.40 -5.40
CA THR A 26 59.23 -41.50 -4.53
C THR A 26 58.50 -40.47 -5.39
N PRO A 27 57.17 -40.29 -5.25
CA PRO A 27 56.49 -39.15 -5.86
C PRO A 27 56.90 -37.85 -5.12
N PRO A 28 57.03 -36.72 -5.84
CA PRO A 28 57.35 -35.43 -5.24
C PRO A 28 56.23 -35.00 -4.29
N GLY A 29 56.64 -34.38 -3.18
CA GLY A 29 55.77 -33.99 -2.08
C GLY A 29 54.53 -33.23 -2.53
N ASN A 30 53.39 -33.63 -1.94
CA ASN A 30 52.18 -32.83 -1.97
C ASN A 30 52.50 -31.44 -1.44
N SER A 31 52.53 -30.46 -2.34
CA SER A 31 52.36 -29.06 -2.00
C SER A 31 51.05 -28.94 -1.23
N ILE A 32 51.15 -28.74 0.08
CA ILE A 32 50.03 -28.34 0.91
C ILE A 32 49.58 -27.00 0.34
N ALA A 33 48.48 -27.01 -0.42
CA ALA A 33 47.79 -25.77 -0.76
C ALA A 33 47.53 -25.03 0.55
N PRO A 34 47.85 -23.73 0.67
CA PRO A 34 47.60 -23.01 1.90
C PRO A 34 46.11 -23.16 2.19
N ALA A 35 45.80 -23.73 3.36
CA ALA A 35 44.45 -23.71 3.87
C ALA A 35 44.02 -22.24 3.86
N VAL A 36 43.11 -21.88 2.95
CA VAL A 36 42.45 -20.59 2.99
C VAL A 36 41.66 -20.62 4.29
N ILE A 37 42.23 -20.06 5.35
CA ILE A 37 41.53 -19.81 6.59
C ILE A 37 40.38 -18.89 6.18
N ALA A 38 39.17 -19.43 6.11
CA ALA A 38 37.98 -18.63 5.90
C ALA A 38 37.99 -17.56 7.00
N GLN A 39 38.15 -16.30 6.61
CA GLN A 39 38.16 -15.20 7.56
C GLN A 39 36.84 -15.24 8.32
N SER A 40 36.92 -15.38 9.65
CA SER A 40 35.77 -15.28 10.53
C SER A 40 35.02 -13.98 10.23
N ILE A 41 33.70 -14.05 10.06
CA ILE A 41 32.90 -12.84 9.86
C ILE A 41 33.11 -11.88 11.04
N ASN A 42 33.37 -10.61 10.74
CA ASN A 42 33.46 -9.56 11.74
C ASN A 42 32.07 -8.94 11.94
N CYS A 43 31.44 -9.15 13.09
CA CYS A 43 30.15 -8.55 13.42
C CYS A 43 30.16 -7.89 14.80
N ASP A 44 29.71 -6.64 14.86
CA ASP A 44 29.49 -5.93 16.12
C ASP A 44 28.20 -6.44 16.81
N LEU A 45 28.37 -7.07 17.97
CA LEU A 45 27.29 -7.60 18.81
C LEU A 45 27.01 -6.70 20.03
N SER A 46 27.56 -5.48 20.10
CA SER A 46 27.42 -4.59 21.26
C SER A 46 25.97 -4.19 21.58
N GLN A 47 25.10 -4.15 20.55
CA GLN A 47 23.67 -3.87 20.68
C GLN A 47 22.80 -5.14 20.66
N TYR A 48 23.42 -6.32 20.60
CA TYR A 48 22.72 -7.58 20.68
C TYR A 48 22.48 -7.97 22.14
N LYS A 49 21.25 -8.41 22.41
CA LYS A 49 20.84 -9.00 23.68
C LYS A 49 20.20 -10.35 23.38
N ALA A 50 20.81 -11.41 23.89
CA ALA A 50 20.26 -12.76 23.75
C ALA A 50 18.89 -12.85 24.42
N ALA A 51 17.96 -13.54 23.78
CA ALA A 51 16.64 -13.82 24.33
C ALA A 51 16.28 -15.29 24.09
N ALA A 52 15.47 -15.87 24.99
CA ALA A 52 14.97 -17.21 24.78
C ALA A 52 14.20 -17.28 23.45
N GLY A 53 14.53 -18.28 22.62
CA GLY A 53 13.95 -18.49 21.30
C GLY A 53 14.36 -17.44 20.25
N LEU A 54 15.39 -16.64 20.49
CA LEU A 54 15.95 -15.70 19.52
C LEU A 54 17.42 -15.40 19.86
N THR A 55 18.33 -16.01 19.11
CA THR A 55 19.76 -15.95 19.38
C THR A 55 20.57 -15.64 18.13
N ALA A 56 21.62 -14.83 18.29
CA ALA A 56 22.66 -14.61 17.29
C ALA A 56 24.03 -15.03 17.87
N ALA A 57 24.81 -15.78 17.10
CA ALA A 57 26.14 -16.23 17.48
C ALA A 57 27.06 -16.31 16.26
N ILE A 58 28.36 -16.01 16.44
CA ILE A 58 29.37 -16.24 15.42
C ILE A 58 29.77 -17.72 15.49
N GLU A 59 29.50 -18.46 14.42
CA GLU A 59 29.79 -19.88 14.27
C GLU A 59 30.70 -20.08 13.05
N GLN A 60 31.97 -20.44 13.29
CA GLN A 60 32.99 -20.59 12.24
C GLN A 60 33.20 -19.29 11.44
N ASP A 61 32.81 -19.27 10.17
CA ASP A 61 32.94 -18.17 9.22
C ASP A 61 31.62 -17.39 9.00
N ALA A 62 30.58 -17.67 9.81
CA ALA A 62 29.25 -17.07 9.62
C ALA A 62 28.60 -16.62 10.93
N LEU A 63 27.73 -15.62 10.84
CA LEU A 63 26.82 -15.23 11.91
C LEU A 63 25.54 -16.07 11.78
N ALA A 64 25.30 -16.96 12.73
CA ALA A 64 24.08 -17.73 12.81
C ALA A 64 23.03 -16.98 13.64
N VAL A 65 21.86 -16.72 13.05
CA VAL A 65 20.66 -16.25 13.75
C VAL A 65 19.65 -17.39 13.77
N THR A 66 19.24 -17.80 14.97
CA THR A 66 18.23 -18.85 15.18
C THR A 66 17.06 -18.27 15.95
N TRP A 67 15.83 -18.57 15.54
CA TRP A 67 14.63 -18.12 16.24
C TRP A 67 13.52 -19.15 16.22
N ASN A 68 12.69 -19.12 17.25
CA ASN A 68 11.45 -19.88 17.31
C ASN A 68 10.44 -19.18 16.40
N GLY A 69 9.85 -19.92 15.46
CA GLY A 69 8.80 -19.42 14.60
C GLY A 69 7.41 -19.76 15.11
N ALA A 70 6.43 -19.73 14.21
CA ALA A 70 5.06 -20.13 14.46
C ALA A 70 4.87 -21.66 14.33
N ASN A 71 3.80 -22.20 14.92
CA ASN A 71 3.40 -23.60 14.77
C ASN A 71 4.48 -24.64 15.13
N GLY A 72 5.32 -24.33 16.14
CA GLY A 72 6.39 -25.23 16.58
C GLY A 72 7.52 -25.38 15.56
N SER A 73 7.76 -24.36 14.75
CA SER A 73 8.92 -24.28 13.87
C SER A 73 10.12 -23.65 14.60
N GLU A 74 11.32 -24.02 14.16
CA GLU A 74 12.55 -23.31 14.47
C GLU A 74 13.23 -22.97 13.14
N LEU A 75 13.74 -21.74 13.05
CA LEU A 75 14.32 -21.18 11.84
C LEU A 75 15.75 -20.77 12.09
N ARG A 76 16.59 -20.90 11.06
CA ARG A 76 17.99 -20.48 11.08
C ARG A 76 18.36 -19.77 9.80
N ALA A 77 19.02 -18.64 9.93
CA ALA A 77 19.73 -17.97 8.84
C ALA A 77 21.21 -17.82 9.23
N ARG A 78 22.11 -18.23 8.35
CA ARG A 78 23.55 -18.05 8.51
C ARG A 78 24.04 -17.02 7.50
N TYR A 79 24.66 -15.94 7.97
CA TYR A 79 25.16 -14.85 7.13
C TYR A 79 26.68 -14.83 7.09
N ALA A 80 27.24 -14.57 5.91
CA ALA A 80 28.67 -14.38 5.70
C ALA A 80 28.93 -13.17 4.81
N ILE A 81 30.20 -12.77 4.69
CA ILE A 81 30.67 -11.80 3.71
C ILE A 81 31.67 -12.51 2.80
N THR A 82 31.43 -12.52 1.49
CA THR A 82 32.34 -13.09 0.49
C THR A 82 32.76 -12.01 -0.48
N ASN A 83 34.05 -11.66 -0.54
CA ASN A 83 34.57 -10.63 -1.44
C ASN A 83 33.82 -9.29 -1.38
N GLY A 84 33.45 -8.84 -0.17
CA GLY A 84 32.68 -7.61 0.02
C GLY A 84 31.16 -7.75 -0.12
N GLN A 85 30.67 -8.90 -0.56
CA GLN A 85 29.24 -9.20 -0.76
C GLN A 85 28.64 -9.91 0.46
N PRO A 86 27.58 -9.38 1.09
CA PRO A 86 26.76 -10.14 2.02
C PRO A 86 26.14 -11.37 1.33
N VAL A 87 26.24 -12.53 1.96
CA VAL A 87 25.73 -13.81 1.46
C VAL A 87 24.93 -14.50 2.58
N VAL A 88 23.80 -15.08 2.23
CA VAL A 88 23.06 -15.98 3.13
C VAL A 88 23.59 -17.41 2.90
N ARG A 89 24.55 -17.83 3.73
CA ARG A 89 25.18 -19.17 3.65
C ARG A 89 24.16 -20.29 3.73
N GLU A 90 23.15 -20.11 4.59
CA GLU A 90 22.07 -21.07 4.75
C GLU A 90 20.79 -20.37 5.22
N ILE A 91 19.66 -20.77 4.63
CA ILE A 91 18.33 -20.62 5.24
C ILE A 91 17.82 -22.04 5.50
N ALA A 92 17.51 -22.34 6.75
CA ALA A 92 17.04 -23.66 7.17
C ALA A 92 15.87 -23.56 8.14
N VAL A 93 15.06 -24.61 8.17
CA VAL A 93 13.91 -24.74 9.05
C VAL A 93 13.82 -26.16 9.59
N ARG A 94 13.20 -26.31 10.76
CA ARG A 94 12.79 -27.60 11.30
C ARG A 94 11.51 -27.46 12.10
N LYS A 95 10.84 -28.58 12.34
CA LYS A 95 9.91 -28.69 13.48
C LYS A 95 10.73 -28.80 14.76
N THR A 96 10.22 -28.30 15.88
CA THR A 96 10.91 -28.36 17.18
C THR A 96 11.37 -29.78 17.49
N GLY A 97 12.65 -29.93 17.84
CA GLY A 97 13.29 -31.23 18.08
C GLY A 97 13.62 -32.07 16.83
N GLY A 98 13.27 -31.60 15.63
CA GLY A 98 13.58 -32.26 14.36
C GLY A 98 14.98 -31.97 13.81
N GLN A 99 15.26 -32.53 12.64
CA GLN A 99 16.49 -32.26 11.89
C GLN A 99 16.37 -30.94 11.11
N TRP A 100 17.47 -30.19 11.03
CA TRP A 100 17.55 -28.98 10.21
C TRP A 100 17.43 -29.33 8.72
N ALA A 101 16.51 -28.66 8.05
CA ALA A 101 16.22 -28.85 6.64
C ALA A 101 16.61 -27.57 5.86
N PRO A 102 17.69 -27.58 5.07
CA PRO A 102 18.09 -26.42 4.28
C PRO A 102 17.11 -26.18 3.13
N LEU A 103 16.70 -24.92 2.94
CA LEU A 103 15.85 -24.46 1.85
C LEU A 103 16.59 -23.57 0.86
N GLY A 104 17.73 -23.01 1.26
CA GLY A 104 18.61 -22.25 0.38
C GLY A 104 20.02 -22.20 0.97
N GLN A 105 21.02 -22.22 0.09
CA GLN A 105 22.43 -22.23 0.46
C GLN A 105 23.22 -21.30 -0.44
N ASN A 106 24.15 -20.54 0.14
CA ASN A 106 24.98 -19.55 -0.54
C ASN A 106 24.17 -18.56 -1.41
N LEU A 107 23.02 -18.13 -0.89
CA LEU A 107 22.14 -17.19 -1.59
C LEU A 107 22.75 -15.79 -1.58
N THR A 108 22.64 -15.09 -2.70
CA THR A 108 23.12 -13.72 -2.84
C THR A 108 21.93 -12.76 -2.90
N PRO A 109 21.87 -11.74 -2.04
CA PRO A 109 20.92 -10.64 -2.14
C PRO A 109 21.11 -9.88 -3.46
N GLU A 110 20.02 -9.60 -4.15
CA GLU A 110 20.01 -8.72 -5.31
C GLU A 110 18.93 -7.64 -5.14
N PHE A 111 19.30 -6.41 -5.46
CA PHE A 111 18.38 -5.28 -5.56
C PHE A 111 18.66 -4.54 -6.85
N TYR A 112 17.61 -3.97 -7.42
CA TYR A 112 17.67 -3.14 -8.61
C TYR A 112 16.82 -1.90 -8.37
N VAL A 113 17.33 -0.74 -8.74
CA VAL A 113 16.57 0.51 -8.73
C VAL A 113 16.55 1.12 -10.12
N LYS A 114 15.38 1.64 -10.49
CA LYS A 114 15.22 2.57 -11.59
C LYS A 114 14.74 3.90 -11.03
N SER A 115 15.44 4.97 -11.35
CA SER A 115 15.14 6.32 -10.86
C SER A 115 14.94 7.29 -12.02
N GLY A 116 14.11 8.30 -11.79
CA GLY A 116 13.80 9.36 -12.74
C GLY A 116 13.56 10.70 -12.03
N LEU A 117 13.43 11.77 -12.82
CA LEU A 117 13.19 13.11 -12.28
C LEU A 117 11.71 13.30 -11.91
N ARG A 118 11.45 13.54 -10.62
CA ARG A 118 10.16 13.93 -10.03
C ARG A 118 9.78 15.34 -10.51
N ARG A 119 8.54 15.50 -10.98
CA ARG A 119 8.00 16.79 -11.42
C ARG A 119 6.61 17.04 -10.84
N MET A 120 6.24 18.32 -10.81
CA MET A 120 4.88 18.75 -10.51
C MET A 120 4.03 18.75 -11.79
N THR A 121 2.79 18.28 -11.68
CA THR A 121 1.85 18.23 -12.80
C THR A 121 1.13 19.57 -13.00
N THR A 122 0.71 19.89 -14.23
CA THR A 122 -0.13 21.07 -14.50
C THR A 122 -1.52 20.94 -13.90
N GLN A 123 -2.00 19.70 -13.71
CA GLN A 123 -3.23 19.44 -12.94
C GLN A 123 -3.08 19.88 -11.49
N GLN A 124 -1.96 19.58 -10.82
CA GLN A 124 -1.70 20.09 -9.47
C GLN A 124 -1.56 21.62 -9.43
N GLY A 125 -1.09 22.23 -10.52
CA GLY A 125 -0.94 23.69 -10.62
C GLY A 125 -2.26 24.43 -10.78
N ALA A 126 -3.25 23.83 -11.45
CA ALA A 126 -4.53 24.48 -11.74
C ALA A 126 -5.29 24.97 -10.48
N PRO A 127 -5.44 24.17 -9.40
CA PRO A 127 -6.02 24.64 -8.15
C PRO A 127 -5.28 25.82 -7.51
N LEU A 128 -3.95 25.82 -7.57
CA LEU A 128 -3.13 26.91 -7.03
C LEU A 128 -3.31 28.20 -7.83
N ILE A 129 -3.36 28.13 -9.16
CA ILE A 129 -3.65 29.27 -10.03
C ILE A 129 -5.03 29.85 -9.73
N ASN A 130 -6.03 28.98 -9.49
CA ASN A 130 -7.38 29.38 -9.11
C ASN A 130 -7.42 30.05 -7.72
N LEU A 131 -6.48 29.72 -6.84
CA LEU A 131 -6.25 30.39 -5.56
C LEU A 131 -5.44 31.69 -5.68
N GLY A 132 -5.05 32.10 -6.89
CA GLY A 132 -4.24 33.30 -7.13
C GLY A 132 -2.74 33.11 -6.83
N VAL A 133 -2.28 31.87 -6.72
CA VAL A 133 -0.86 31.54 -6.52
C VAL A 133 -0.15 31.45 -7.87
N ASP A 134 0.92 32.23 -8.03
CA ASP A 134 1.80 32.13 -9.19
C ASP A 134 2.61 30.83 -9.12
N ILE A 135 2.70 30.10 -10.25
CA ILE A 135 3.51 28.87 -10.31
C ILE A 135 4.98 29.24 -10.53
N THR A 136 5.70 29.52 -9.44
CA THR A 136 7.14 29.81 -9.44
C THR A 136 7.98 28.55 -9.27
N PRO A 137 9.31 28.59 -9.52
CA PRO A 137 10.20 27.46 -9.23
C PRO A 137 10.11 26.96 -7.77
N GLU A 138 9.94 27.87 -6.80
CA GLU A 138 9.81 27.53 -5.38
C GLU A 138 8.50 26.77 -5.09
N VAL A 139 7.40 27.16 -5.73
CA VAL A 139 6.13 26.43 -5.64
C VAL A 139 6.26 25.04 -6.25
N ILE A 140 6.89 24.93 -7.43
CA ILE A 140 7.14 23.62 -8.06
C ILE A 140 8.00 22.73 -7.16
N GLU A 141 9.07 23.28 -6.58
CA GLU A 141 9.98 22.55 -5.68
C GLU A 141 9.25 21.98 -4.46
N LYS A 142 8.34 22.77 -3.88
CA LYS A 142 7.54 22.37 -2.73
C LYS A 142 6.47 21.33 -3.08
N GLU A 143 5.71 21.55 -4.15
CA GLU A 143 4.48 20.81 -4.43
C GLU A 143 4.69 19.52 -5.24
N LYS A 144 5.86 19.35 -5.88
CA LYS A 144 6.18 18.13 -6.66
C LYS A 144 6.13 16.85 -5.82
N TRP A 145 6.37 16.92 -4.51
CA TRP A 145 6.39 15.73 -3.64
C TRP A 145 5.00 15.12 -3.43
N TYR A 146 3.93 15.89 -3.66
CA TYR A 146 2.55 15.38 -3.62
C TYR A 146 2.09 14.80 -4.97
N ALA A 147 3.01 14.23 -5.75
CA ALA A 147 2.74 13.76 -7.11
C ALA A 147 1.75 12.59 -7.18
N PHE A 148 1.02 12.54 -8.30
CA PHE A 148 0.07 11.48 -8.63
C PHE A 148 0.04 11.18 -10.13
N TRP A 149 -0.03 12.22 -10.97
CA TRP A 149 0.00 12.14 -12.45
C TRP A 149 1.38 12.47 -13.02
N ASP A 150 2.43 12.05 -12.33
CA ASP A 150 3.80 12.21 -12.79
C ASP A 150 4.35 10.82 -13.12
N ALA A 151 4.64 10.50 -14.38
CA ALA A 151 5.23 9.22 -14.76
C ALA A 151 6.70 9.43 -15.19
N PRO A 152 7.68 9.26 -14.29
CA PRO A 152 9.07 9.63 -14.56
C PRO A 152 9.72 8.88 -15.72
N PHE A 153 9.21 7.69 -16.06
CA PHE A 153 9.77 6.83 -17.10
C PHE A 153 9.10 6.96 -18.47
N VAL A 154 8.06 7.78 -18.60
CA VAL A 154 7.36 8.01 -19.87
C VAL A 154 8.03 9.15 -20.62
N ILE A 155 8.80 8.83 -21.67
CA ILE A 155 9.47 9.83 -22.53
C ILE A 155 8.69 9.97 -23.85
N PRO A 156 8.10 11.16 -24.14
CA PRO A 156 7.43 11.40 -25.41
C PRO A 156 8.35 11.19 -26.61
N GLY A 157 7.90 10.45 -27.62
CA GLY A 157 8.65 10.18 -28.86
C GLY A 157 9.74 9.09 -28.79
N VAL A 158 10.00 8.54 -27.60
CA VAL A 158 10.95 7.42 -27.38
C VAL A 158 10.24 6.16 -26.86
N ALA A 159 9.08 6.33 -26.19
CA ALA A 159 8.19 5.21 -25.89
C ALA A 159 7.67 4.57 -27.20
N PRO A 160 7.50 3.23 -27.27
CA PRO A 160 7.17 2.52 -28.50
C PRO A 160 6.00 3.16 -29.25
N GLU A 161 6.15 3.29 -30.58
CA GLU A 161 5.11 3.84 -31.43
C GLU A 161 3.80 3.07 -31.26
N GLN A 162 2.75 3.86 -31.11
CA GLN A 162 1.35 3.45 -31.08
C GLN A 162 1.04 2.63 -32.35
N PRO A 163 0.24 1.55 -32.29
CA PRO A 163 -0.34 1.01 -33.50
C PRO A 163 -1.15 2.12 -34.19
N ALA A 164 -0.79 2.42 -35.43
CA ALA A 164 -1.42 3.44 -36.24
C ALA A 164 -2.94 3.25 -36.24
N ARG A 165 -3.68 4.32 -35.88
CA ARG A 165 -5.13 4.38 -36.05
C ARG A 165 -5.47 4.03 -37.49
N GLY A 166 -6.13 2.88 -37.69
CA GLY A 166 -6.86 2.62 -38.93
C GLY A 166 -7.73 3.84 -39.24
N ARG A 167 -7.55 4.40 -40.44
CA ARG A 167 -8.43 5.42 -41.01
C ARG A 167 -9.82 4.80 -41.15
N GLY A 168 -10.69 4.98 -40.16
CA GLY A 168 -12.02 4.36 -40.22
C GLY A 168 -12.93 4.51 -38.99
N ALA A 169 -12.47 5.10 -37.89
CA ALA A 169 -13.34 5.45 -36.78
C ALA A 169 -13.11 6.89 -36.37
N ALA A 170 -14.18 7.70 -36.37
CA ALA A 170 -14.15 9.05 -35.84
C ALA A 170 -13.56 9.02 -34.42
N PRO A 171 -12.63 9.92 -34.09
CA PRO A 171 -12.01 9.91 -32.78
C PRO A 171 -13.09 10.20 -31.73
N ALA A 172 -13.32 9.26 -30.82
CA ALA A 172 -13.91 9.59 -29.54
C ALA A 172 -13.14 10.79 -28.97
N ARG A 173 -13.84 11.89 -28.73
CA ARG A 173 -13.28 13.11 -28.12
C ARG A 173 -12.87 12.79 -26.69
N GLY A 174 -11.70 12.19 -26.56
CA GLY A 174 -11.08 11.75 -25.32
C GLY A 174 -9.57 11.86 -25.44
N ARG A 175 -9.07 13.02 -25.89
CA ARG A 175 -7.76 13.46 -25.37
C ARG A 175 -8.00 13.57 -23.88
N GLY A 176 -7.30 12.77 -23.06
CA GLY A 176 -7.41 12.81 -21.61
C GLY A 176 -7.28 14.26 -21.16
N GLN A 177 -8.41 14.92 -20.94
CA GLN A 177 -8.42 16.23 -20.35
C GLN A 177 -7.93 16.05 -18.91
N PRO A 178 -7.23 17.05 -18.34
CA PRO A 178 -7.21 17.16 -16.90
C PRO A 178 -8.66 17.03 -16.41
N GLY A 179 -8.89 16.26 -15.34
CA GLY A 179 -10.22 16.20 -14.72
C GLY A 179 -10.80 17.60 -14.55
N PRO A 180 -12.13 17.78 -14.65
CA PRO A 180 -12.73 19.10 -14.68
C PRO A 180 -12.20 19.94 -13.50
N ALA A 181 -11.61 21.09 -13.81
CA ALA A 181 -11.17 22.01 -12.76
C ALA A 181 -12.37 22.38 -11.88
N SER A 182 -12.19 22.43 -10.56
CA SER A 182 -13.26 22.84 -9.65
C SER A 182 -13.82 24.18 -10.09
N GLN A 183 -15.15 24.28 -10.25
CA GLN A 183 -15.83 25.57 -10.41
C GLN A 183 -15.80 26.33 -9.08
N SER A 184 -14.64 26.77 -8.62
CA SER A 184 -14.52 27.64 -7.46
C SER A 184 -15.01 29.05 -7.81
N GLU A 185 -15.43 29.83 -6.82
CA GLU A 185 -15.68 31.26 -7.02
C GLU A 185 -14.44 31.92 -7.68
N PRO A 186 -14.60 32.87 -8.61
CA PRO A 186 -13.47 33.51 -9.27
C PRO A 186 -12.61 34.23 -8.22
N ALA A 187 -11.34 33.84 -8.08
CA ALA A 187 -10.39 34.68 -7.36
C ALA A 187 -10.30 36.04 -8.07
N ALA A 188 -10.28 37.13 -7.29
CA ALA A 188 -10.18 38.50 -7.81
C ALA A 188 -8.93 38.73 -8.68
N ARG A 189 -7.95 37.82 -8.64
CA ARG A 189 -6.80 37.72 -9.53
C ARG A 189 -6.54 36.24 -9.85
N ARG A 190 -6.27 35.92 -11.12
CA ARG A 190 -5.76 34.59 -11.53
C ARG A 190 -4.24 34.60 -11.43
N GLY A 191 -3.66 33.54 -10.87
CA GLY A 191 -2.21 33.36 -10.86
C GLY A 191 -1.65 33.20 -12.27
N ASN A 192 -0.37 33.54 -12.45
CA ASN A 192 0.33 33.41 -13.73
C ASN A 192 0.84 31.99 -13.95
N VAL A 193 0.79 31.55 -15.21
CA VAL A 193 1.39 30.30 -15.68
C VAL A 193 2.77 30.61 -16.25
N PRO A 194 3.84 29.93 -15.82
CA PRO A 194 5.15 30.11 -16.43
C PRO A 194 5.10 29.71 -17.91
N PRO A 195 5.79 30.44 -18.81
CA PRO A 195 5.90 30.05 -20.21
C PRO A 195 6.61 28.69 -20.30
N GLY A 196 5.92 27.67 -20.81
CA GLY A 196 6.43 26.31 -20.88
C GLY A 196 5.71 25.49 -21.95
N PRO A 197 6.32 24.42 -22.48
CA PRO A 197 5.74 23.65 -23.57
C PRO A 197 4.41 23.01 -23.13
N ASN A 198 3.47 22.91 -24.08
CA ASN A 198 2.19 22.24 -23.89
C ASN A 198 2.42 20.78 -23.42
N GLY A 199 2.04 20.45 -22.18
CA GLY A 199 2.16 19.11 -21.61
C GLY A 199 1.55 18.99 -20.20
N ARG A 200 1.46 17.76 -19.67
CA ARG A 200 0.83 17.48 -18.36
C ARG A 200 1.72 17.74 -17.13
N VAL A 201 3.03 17.98 -17.32
CA VAL A 201 3.96 18.32 -16.21
C VAL A 201 4.83 19.54 -16.55
N TYR A 202 5.20 20.30 -15.52
CA TYR A 202 6.11 21.44 -15.67
C TYR A 202 7.54 20.97 -15.94
N GLY A 203 8.29 21.70 -16.79
CA GLY A 203 9.70 21.38 -17.10
C GLY A 203 9.89 20.23 -18.10
N LEU A 204 8.95 20.04 -19.03
CA LEU A 204 9.08 19.17 -20.21
C LEU A 204 9.96 19.80 -21.32
N PRO A 205 10.47 19.01 -22.29
CA PRO A 205 10.32 17.55 -22.42
C PRO A 205 11.20 16.75 -21.42
N ARG A 206 10.78 15.51 -21.11
CA ARG A 206 11.62 14.52 -20.42
C ARG A 206 12.73 14.06 -21.37
N LYS A 207 13.89 13.71 -20.82
CA LYS A 207 15.03 13.20 -21.60
C LYS A 207 15.45 11.80 -21.15
N PRO A 208 15.93 10.92 -22.05
CA PRO A 208 16.44 9.59 -21.69
C PRO A 208 17.46 9.59 -20.56
N GLU A 209 18.32 10.61 -20.49
CA GLU A 209 19.40 10.71 -19.50
C GLU A 209 18.88 10.99 -18.08
N GLU A 210 17.61 11.38 -17.93
CA GLU A 210 16.96 11.53 -16.63
C GLU A 210 16.65 10.16 -15.99
N ILE A 211 16.61 9.09 -16.77
CA ILE A 211 16.31 7.74 -16.29
C ILE A 211 17.64 7.01 -16.04
N ARG A 212 17.80 6.52 -14.82
CA ARG A 212 19.00 5.77 -14.40
C ARG A 212 18.59 4.42 -13.85
N MET A 213 19.40 3.41 -14.13
CA MET A 213 19.20 2.04 -13.69
C MET A 213 20.47 1.57 -13.00
N ALA A 214 20.33 0.87 -11.88
CA ALA A 214 21.46 0.31 -11.18
C ALA A 214 21.08 -0.96 -10.42
N ASP A 215 21.96 -1.96 -10.53
CA ASP A 215 21.97 -3.10 -9.62
C ASP A 215 22.76 -2.74 -8.36
N ALA A 216 22.37 -3.35 -7.25
CA ALA A 216 23.09 -3.22 -5.99
C ALA A 216 24.49 -3.86 -6.07
N THR A 217 25.46 -3.12 -5.53
CA THR A 217 26.83 -3.58 -5.28
C THR A 217 27.16 -3.38 -3.82
N PHE A 218 28.10 -4.17 -3.32
CA PHE A 218 28.45 -4.18 -1.90
C PHE A 218 29.96 -4.08 -1.71
N LYS A 219 30.38 -3.24 -0.76
CA LYS A 219 31.74 -3.16 -0.24
C LYS A 219 31.71 -3.34 1.27
N THR A 220 31.13 -4.45 1.70
CA THR A 220 30.89 -4.77 3.11
C THR A 220 32.11 -5.48 3.71
N THR A 221 32.62 -5.00 4.84
CA THR A 221 33.74 -5.63 5.55
C THR A 221 33.36 -6.17 6.92
N SER A 222 32.22 -5.75 7.46
CA SER A 222 31.68 -6.17 8.74
C SER A 222 30.16 -6.14 8.74
N CYS A 223 29.54 -6.64 9.81
CA CYS A 223 28.12 -6.48 10.08
C CYS A 223 27.89 -5.91 11.49
N SER A 224 26.65 -5.53 11.81
CA SER A 224 26.22 -5.26 13.19
C SER A 224 24.92 -5.97 13.50
N VAL A 225 24.71 -6.31 14.77
CA VAL A 225 23.55 -7.06 15.24
C VAL A 225 22.89 -6.30 16.38
N THR A 226 21.59 -6.06 16.23
CA THR A 226 20.77 -5.35 17.22
C THR A 226 19.59 -6.23 17.65
N THR A 227 19.32 -6.29 18.94
CA THR A 227 18.04 -6.81 19.45
C THR A 227 17.09 -5.65 19.69
N ASP A 228 15.91 -5.69 19.08
CA ASP A 228 14.83 -4.70 19.28
C ASP A 228 13.53 -5.44 19.60
N GLY A 229 13.14 -5.47 20.88
CA GLY A 229 11.98 -6.22 21.33
C GLY A 229 12.08 -7.73 21.02
N ALA A 230 11.17 -8.24 20.19
CA ALA A 230 11.08 -9.64 19.77
C ALA A 230 11.75 -9.93 18.42
N ARG A 231 12.59 -9.02 17.91
CA ARG A 231 13.34 -9.20 16.65
C ARG A 231 14.85 -9.00 16.80
N VAL A 232 15.59 -9.65 15.91
CA VAL A 232 17.03 -9.42 15.69
C VAL A 232 17.20 -8.83 14.30
N GLU A 233 17.95 -7.74 14.24
CA GLU A 233 18.33 -7.05 13.00
C GLU A 233 19.82 -7.25 12.75
N VAL A 234 20.16 -7.78 11.57
CA VAL A 234 21.54 -7.92 11.10
C VAL A 234 21.77 -6.93 9.97
N ASN A 235 22.68 -5.99 10.16
CA ASN A 235 22.93 -4.87 9.25
C ASN A 235 24.30 -4.98 8.59
N PHE A 236 24.34 -4.88 7.27
CA PHE A 236 25.53 -4.94 6.42
C PHE A 236 25.73 -3.60 5.71
N PRO A 237 26.64 -2.73 6.17
CA PRO A 237 26.94 -1.46 5.51
C PRO A 237 27.67 -1.65 4.17
N GLY A 238 27.72 -0.59 3.37
CA GLY A 238 28.48 -0.56 2.11
C GLY A 238 27.67 -0.95 0.87
N LEU A 239 26.34 -0.88 0.95
CA LEU A 239 25.45 -0.98 -0.20
C LEU A 239 25.58 0.29 -1.06
N SER A 240 25.72 0.12 -2.36
CA SER A 240 25.60 1.18 -3.37
C SER A 240 24.72 0.69 -4.51
N MET A 241 23.81 1.54 -4.99
CA MET A 241 22.86 1.23 -6.05
C MET A 241 22.53 2.51 -6.83
N GLY A 242 23.39 2.84 -7.80
CA GLY A 242 23.27 4.06 -8.60
C GLY A 242 23.46 5.30 -7.72
N ILE A 243 22.42 6.11 -7.61
CA ILE A 243 22.40 7.34 -6.79
C ILE A 243 22.16 7.07 -5.30
N PHE A 244 21.91 5.82 -4.92
CA PHE A 244 21.62 5.41 -3.55
C PHE A 244 22.85 4.79 -2.87
N SER A 245 23.05 5.11 -1.60
CA SER A 245 24.05 4.50 -0.74
C SER A 245 23.48 4.19 0.65
N GLY A 246 23.93 3.10 1.27
CA GLY A 246 23.44 2.69 2.59
C GLY A 246 23.86 1.28 3.00
N SER A 247 22.88 0.48 3.44
CA SER A 247 23.10 -0.86 3.99
C SER A 247 22.02 -1.85 3.57
N LEU A 248 22.37 -3.14 3.59
CA LEU A 248 21.41 -4.25 3.56
C LEU A 248 21.09 -4.67 4.99
N ARG A 249 19.83 -4.92 5.30
CA ARG A 249 19.38 -5.43 6.61
C ARG A 249 18.57 -6.70 6.46
N PHE A 250 18.80 -7.66 7.35
CA PHE A 250 17.90 -8.79 7.59
C PHE A 250 17.25 -8.65 8.97
N THR A 251 15.95 -8.93 9.06
CA THR A 251 15.20 -8.90 10.31
C THR A 251 14.48 -10.22 10.51
N SER A 252 14.77 -10.90 11.63
CA SER A 252 14.12 -12.14 12.06
C SER A 252 13.15 -11.84 13.20
N TYR A 253 11.95 -12.43 13.16
CA TYR A 253 10.87 -12.14 14.12
C TYR A 253 10.54 -13.37 14.96
N ARG A 254 10.82 -13.31 16.27
CA ARG A 254 10.47 -14.41 17.19
C ARG A 254 8.96 -14.61 17.23
N GLY A 255 8.54 -15.88 17.20
CA GLY A 255 7.14 -16.29 17.14
C GLY A 255 6.53 -16.24 15.73
N SER A 256 7.35 -15.97 14.70
CA SER A 256 6.92 -15.92 13.31
C SER A 256 7.93 -16.57 12.37
N ASN A 257 7.42 -17.12 11.27
CA ASN A 257 8.25 -17.68 10.20
C ASN A 257 8.75 -16.61 9.21
N LEU A 258 8.51 -15.33 9.51
CA LEU A 258 8.93 -14.21 8.69
C LEU A 258 10.44 -13.96 8.78
N LEU A 259 11.01 -13.66 7.62
CA LEU A 259 12.32 -13.04 7.46
C LEU A 259 12.16 -11.84 6.51
N ARG A 260 12.51 -10.64 6.98
CA ARG A 260 12.48 -9.43 6.14
C ARG A 260 13.89 -9.09 5.69
N MET A 261 14.05 -8.80 4.40
CA MET A 261 15.29 -8.29 3.81
C MET A 261 15.04 -6.89 3.27
N GLU A 262 15.88 -5.91 3.61
CA GLU A 262 15.72 -4.52 3.19
C GLU A 262 17.02 -3.96 2.63
N ALA A 263 16.94 -3.28 1.49
CA ALA A 263 17.92 -2.25 1.16
C ALA A 263 17.47 -0.94 1.84
N ILE A 264 18.28 -0.47 2.79
CA ILE A 264 18.06 0.80 3.49
C ILE A 264 19.10 1.79 2.98
N ALA A 265 18.68 2.71 2.12
CA ALA A 265 19.60 3.60 1.42
C ALA A 265 19.01 4.99 1.23
N LYS A 266 19.89 5.99 1.10
CA LYS A 266 19.50 7.37 0.80
C LYS A 266 20.18 7.85 -0.48
N THR A 267 19.61 8.89 -1.05
CA THR A 267 20.25 9.72 -2.07
C THR A 267 20.23 11.16 -1.60
N ASP A 268 21.23 11.95 -1.99
CA ASP A 268 21.27 13.39 -1.75
C ASP A 268 20.92 14.17 -3.05
N GLU A 269 20.61 13.47 -4.15
CA GLU A 269 20.14 14.10 -5.38
C GLU A 269 18.73 14.70 -5.20
N PRO A 270 18.48 15.91 -5.73
CA PRO A 270 17.17 16.54 -5.65
C PRO A 270 16.17 15.89 -6.61
N SER A 271 14.89 15.96 -6.27
CA SER A 271 13.79 15.62 -7.18
C SER A 271 13.80 14.17 -7.68
N VAL A 272 14.08 13.20 -6.82
CA VAL A 272 14.13 11.79 -7.23
C VAL A 272 12.78 11.11 -7.04
N ALA A 273 12.34 10.42 -8.08
CA ALA A 273 11.28 9.41 -8.02
C ALA A 273 11.85 8.06 -8.47
N TYR A 274 11.47 6.96 -7.81
CA TYR A 274 12.10 5.67 -8.06
C TYR A 274 11.17 4.49 -7.80
N LYS A 275 11.54 3.36 -8.40
CA LYS A 275 11.02 2.03 -8.09
C LYS A 275 12.17 1.09 -7.77
N TYR A 276 11.88 0.00 -7.07
CA TYR A 276 12.84 -1.06 -6.81
C TYR A 276 12.32 -2.45 -7.14
N GLU A 277 13.26 -3.36 -7.30
CA GLU A 277 13.06 -4.81 -7.27
C GLU A 277 14.07 -5.39 -6.29
N GLY A 278 13.73 -6.50 -5.65
CA GLY A 278 14.62 -7.13 -4.68
C GLY A 278 14.35 -8.63 -4.56
N GLY A 279 15.37 -9.40 -4.25
CA GLY A 279 15.26 -10.84 -4.13
C GLY A 279 16.55 -11.54 -3.71
N LEU A 280 16.52 -12.86 -3.73
CA LEU A 280 17.67 -13.73 -3.48
C LEU A 280 17.90 -14.59 -4.73
N LYS A 281 19.17 -14.72 -5.13
CA LYS A 281 19.60 -15.62 -6.21
C LYS A 281 20.49 -16.74 -5.70
N GLY A 282 20.60 -17.82 -6.48
CA GLY A 282 21.42 -18.99 -6.17
C GLY A 282 20.66 -20.12 -5.46
N PHE A 283 19.33 -20.10 -5.46
CA PHE A 283 18.54 -21.24 -5.00
C PHE A 283 18.84 -22.47 -5.84
N SER A 284 18.94 -23.64 -5.20
CA SER A 284 19.22 -24.90 -5.88
C SER A 284 17.93 -25.65 -6.20
N THR A 285 17.79 -26.12 -7.44
CA THR A 285 16.67 -27.01 -7.81
C THR A 285 16.76 -28.38 -7.14
N ALA A 286 17.91 -28.76 -6.56
CA ALA A 286 18.01 -29.98 -5.75
C ALA A 286 17.30 -29.84 -4.40
N LEU A 287 17.25 -28.63 -3.83
CA LEU A 287 16.58 -28.34 -2.55
C LEU A 287 15.12 -27.94 -2.78
N THR A 288 14.90 -27.01 -3.71
CA THR A 288 13.60 -26.46 -4.07
C THR A 288 13.41 -26.56 -5.59
N PRO A 289 12.94 -27.71 -6.10
CA PRO A 289 12.93 -28.03 -7.55
C PRO A 289 12.01 -27.15 -8.40
N ARG A 290 11.07 -26.44 -7.78
CA ARG A 290 10.09 -25.62 -8.51
C ARG A 290 9.70 -24.38 -7.75
N VAL A 291 9.19 -23.40 -8.50
CA VAL A 291 8.38 -22.30 -7.96
C VAL A 291 6.91 -22.51 -8.30
N THR A 292 6.02 -22.06 -7.43
CA THR A 292 4.55 -22.18 -7.57
C THR A 292 3.87 -20.86 -7.24
N TRP A 293 2.76 -20.56 -7.91
CA TRP A 293 1.94 -19.37 -7.66
C TRP A 293 0.47 -19.64 -8.02
N ARG A 294 -0.40 -18.66 -7.77
CA ARG A 294 -1.76 -18.65 -8.33
C ARG A 294 -1.82 -17.61 -9.42
N ASP A 295 -2.28 -17.95 -10.62
CA ASP A 295 -2.49 -16.95 -11.67
C ASP A 295 -3.60 -15.95 -11.29
N ARG A 296 -3.92 -15.03 -12.20
CA ARG A 296 -4.94 -13.98 -11.95
C ARG A 296 -6.35 -14.56 -11.71
N GLY A 297 -6.67 -15.71 -12.31
CA GLY A 297 -7.92 -16.43 -12.03
C GLY A 297 -7.92 -17.11 -10.65
N GLY A 298 -6.73 -17.40 -10.13
CA GLY A 298 -6.54 -18.10 -8.87
C GLY A 298 -6.14 -19.57 -9.04
N ASP A 299 -5.89 -20.01 -10.28
CA ASP A 299 -5.53 -21.39 -10.57
C ASP A 299 -4.06 -21.66 -10.23
N PRO A 300 -3.73 -22.86 -9.73
CA PRO A 300 -2.35 -23.22 -9.38
C PRO A 300 -1.47 -23.32 -10.64
N GLN A 301 -0.31 -22.67 -10.56
CA GLN A 301 0.72 -22.67 -11.58
C GLN A 301 2.07 -23.09 -10.99
N GLN A 302 2.94 -23.67 -11.81
CA GLN A 302 4.28 -24.07 -11.41
C GLN A 302 5.31 -23.94 -12.53
N TYR A 303 6.58 -23.78 -12.16
CA TYR A 303 7.71 -23.85 -13.08
C TYR A 303 8.86 -24.65 -12.44
N GLU A 304 9.29 -25.71 -13.13
CA GLU A 304 10.29 -26.68 -12.65
C GLU A 304 11.69 -26.49 -13.26
N PHE A 305 11.94 -25.35 -13.90
CA PHE A 305 13.26 -24.96 -14.43
C PHE A 305 13.86 -25.92 -15.49
N GLY A 306 13.04 -26.69 -16.20
CA GLY A 306 13.48 -27.57 -17.30
C GLY A 306 13.89 -26.85 -18.59
N GLY A 307 13.57 -25.55 -18.75
CA GLY A 307 13.96 -24.74 -19.90
C GLY A 307 15.41 -24.26 -19.87
N ILE A 308 15.82 -23.48 -20.87
CA ILE A 308 17.14 -22.83 -20.88
C ILE A 308 17.22 -21.66 -19.87
N LYS A 309 18.43 -21.17 -19.62
CA LYS A 309 18.68 -19.99 -18.78
C LYS A 309 17.84 -18.78 -19.22
N ASN A 310 17.35 -17.98 -18.27
CA ASN A 310 16.70 -16.71 -18.57
C ASN A 310 17.73 -15.57 -18.64
N ASP A 311 17.57 -14.68 -19.63
CA ASP A 311 18.40 -13.47 -19.75
C ASP A 311 17.95 -12.35 -18.80
N THR A 312 16.67 -12.33 -18.45
CA THR A 312 16.03 -11.34 -17.57
C THR A 312 15.12 -12.01 -16.55
N ARG A 313 14.68 -11.25 -15.54
CA ARG A 313 13.68 -11.72 -14.57
C ARG A 313 12.35 -11.99 -15.27
N VAL A 314 11.76 -13.15 -15.03
CA VAL A 314 10.43 -13.50 -15.51
C VAL A 314 9.39 -12.89 -14.58
N THR A 315 8.61 -11.94 -15.11
CA THR A 315 7.49 -11.32 -14.38
C THR A 315 6.36 -12.33 -14.18
N VAL A 316 5.85 -12.42 -12.95
CA VAL A 316 4.70 -13.27 -12.61
C VAL A 316 3.52 -12.41 -12.18
N LYS A 317 2.44 -12.43 -12.97
CA LYS A 317 1.13 -11.85 -12.62
C LYS A 317 0.34 -12.82 -11.76
N ALA A 318 0.65 -12.85 -10.47
CA ALA A 318 0.02 -13.75 -9.51
C ALA A 318 -1.06 -13.06 -8.68
N LYS A 319 -2.15 -13.78 -8.42
CA LYS A 319 -3.13 -13.41 -7.40
C LYS A 319 -2.48 -13.46 -6.02
N ASN A 320 -2.70 -12.40 -5.24
CA ASN A 320 -2.12 -12.17 -3.92
C ASN A 320 -0.59 -12.01 -3.86
N ARG A 321 0.10 -11.90 -5.01
CA ARG A 321 1.51 -11.46 -5.06
C ARG A 321 2.47 -12.42 -4.32
N VAL A 322 2.17 -13.73 -4.29
CA VAL A 322 2.99 -14.74 -3.61
C VAL A 322 3.63 -15.70 -4.61
N LEU A 323 4.94 -15.88 -4.49
CA LEU A 323 5.69 -16.95 -5.15
C LEU A 323 6.27 -17.88 -4.08
N VAL A 324 6.15 -19.19 -4.28
CA VAL A 324 6.68 -20.18 -3.33
C VAL A 324 7.65 -21.13 -4.02
N ALA A 325 8.91 -21.12 -3.61
CA ALA A 325 9.89 -22.14 -3.95
C ALA A 325 9.73 -23.35 -3.02
N GLY A 326 9.62 -24.55 -3.59
CA GLY A 326 9.37 -25.76 -2.82
C GLY A 326 9.34 -27.02 -3.68
N GLY A 327 8.62 -28.04 -3.19
CA GLY A 327 8.49 -29.33 -3.88
C GLY A 327 9.63 -30.32 -3.62
N GLY A 328 10.59 -29.95 -2.76
CA GLY A 328 11.63 -30.84 -2.25
C GLY A 328 11.18 -31.57 -0.97
N LYS A 329 12.09 -32.32 -0.36
CA LYS A 329 11.81 -33.13 0.85
C LYS A 329 11.78 -32.32 2.16
N SER A 330 12.21 -31.06 2.11
CA SER A 330 12.71 -30.31 3.27
C SER A 330 11.82 -29.16 3.75
N GLY A 331 10.81 -28.78 2.98
CA GLY A 331 9.94 -27.62 3.25
C GLY A 331 9.82 -26.69 2.04
N SER A 332 9.46 -25.43 2.30
CA SER A 332 9.30 -24.41 1.26
C SER A 332 9.54 -22.99 1.79
N ILE A 333 9.86 -22.09 0.88
CA ILE A 333 10.11 -20.68 1.16
C ILE A 333 9.31 -19.81 0.18
N ALA A 334 8.50 -18.92 0.71
CA ALA A 334 7.74 -17.94 -0.06
C ALA A 334 8.44 -16.59 -0.12
N THR A 335 8.19 -15.82 -1.18
CA THR A 335 8.52 -14.39 -1.27
C THR A 335 7.29 -13.58 -1.67
N PHE A 336 7.15 -12.38 -1.09
CA PHE A 336 6.02 -11.48 -1.27
C PHE A 336 6.37 -10.05 -0.81
N PRO A 337 5.68 -9.01 -1.32
CA PRO A 337 5.91 -7.63 -0.91
C PRO A 337 5.18 -7.28 0.41
N SER A 338 5.47 -6.10 0.98
CA SER A 338 4.52 -5.47 1.92
C SER A 338 3.17 -5.27 1.22
N PRO A 339 2.03 -5.50 1.88
CA PRO A 339 0.73 -5.46 1.21
C PRO A 339 0.33 -4.06 0.74
N HIS A 340 0.78 -2.99 1.41
CA HIS A 340 0.42 -1.61 1.08
C HIS A 340 1.63 -0.73 0.77
N ALA A 341 2.63 -0.65 1.65
CA ALA A 341 3.79 0.25 1.47
C ALA A 341 4.65 -0.07 0.24
N PHE A 342 4.55 -1.27 -0.32
CA PHE A 342 5.22 -1.62 -1.57
C PHE A 342 4.61 -0.92 -2.78
N PHE A 343 3.37 -0.45 -2.69
CA PHE A 343 2.59 0.08 -3.80
C PHE A 343 2.53 1.59 -3.72
N PHE A 344 2.58 2.24 -4.87
CA PHE A 344 2.22 3.65 -5.03
C PHE A 344 0.85 3.71 -5.71
N THR A 345 0.07 4.75 -5.41
CA THR A 345 -1.31 4.82 -5.89
C THR A 345 -1.39 4.94 -7.40
N ARG A 346 -2.40 4.27 -7.94
CA ARG A 346 -2.87 4.41 -9.32
C ARG A 346 -4.39 4.69 -9.35
N GLU A 347 -4.92 4.95 -10.54
CA GLU A 347 -6.33 5.11 -10.84
C GLU A 347 -7.00 3.78 -11.22
N VAL A 348 -6.19 2.79 -11.60
CA VAL A 348 -6.63 1.42 -11.87
C VAL A 348 -5.78 0.43 -11.08
N ASP A 349 -6.40 -0.68 -10.70
CA ASP A 349 -5.80 -1.68 -9.80
C ASP A 349 -5.31 -2.91 -10.56
N THR A 350 -5.00 -2.77 -11.84
CA THR A 350 -4.54 -3.86 -12.71
C THR A 350 -3.36 -4.60 -12.10
N ASN A 351 -3.35 -5.93 -12.17
CA ASN A 351 -2.22 -6.71 -11.68
C ASN A 351 -1.04 -6.62 -12.66
N LEU A 352 -0.05 -5.78 -12.32
CA LEU A 352 1.15 -5.57 -13.14
C LEU A 352 2.28 -6.58 -12.87
N GLY A 353 2.03 -7.58 -12.00
CA GLY A 353 2.94 -8.67 -11.68
C GLY A 353 4.02 -8.32 -10.66
N TYR A 354 3.76 -8.54 -9.38
CA TYR A 354 4.58 -7.99 -8.29
C TYR A 354 5.68 -8.92 -7.76
N ILE A 355 5.89 -10.03 -8.44
CA ILE A 355 6.87 -11.07 -8.11
C ILE A 355 7.57 -11.57 -9.37
N TRP A 356 8.74 -12.17 -9.20
CA TRP A 356 9.54 -12.71 -10.30
C TRP A 356 10.32 -13.96 -9.92
N TYR A 357 10.67 -14.76 -10.92
CA TYR A 357 11.70 -15.80 -10.86
C TYR A 357 12.70 -15.64 -12.01
N ARG A 358 13.87 -16.28 -11.93
CA ARG A 358 14.86 -16.30 -13.01
C ARG A 358 15.69 -17.58 -12.95
N LYS A 359 15.71 -18.42 -13.99
CA LYS A 359 16.69 -19.50 -14.12
C LYS A 359 18.05 -18.88 -14.41
N ASP A 360 18.96 -18.93 -13.44
CA ASP A 360 20.28 -18.28 -13.53
C ASP A 360 21.31 -19.17 -14.23
N ALA A 361 21.24 -20.48 -13.97
CA ALA A 361 22.10 -21.51 -14.54
C ALA A 361 21.43 -22.88 -14.45
N GLU A 362 22.10 -23.92 -14.94
CA GLU A 362 21.64 -25.28 -14.68
C GLU A 362 21.65 -25.57 -13.18
N GLY A 363 20.50 -26.05 -12.66
CA GLY A 363 20.32 -26.30 -11.24
C GLY A 363 20.20 -25.07 -10.32
N GLN A 364 20.22 -23.84 -10.87
CA GLN A 364 20.19 -22.60 -10.06
C GLN A 364 19.15 -21.58 -10.55
N PHE A 365 18.50 -20.91 -9.60
CA PHE A 365 17.53 -19.85 -9.88
C PHE A 365 17.53 -18.73 -8.82
N GLY A 366 16.90 -17.62 -9.15
CA GLY A 366 16.55 -16.54 -8.24
C GLY A 366 15.06 -16.28 -8.20
N MET A 367 14.62 -15.63 -7.12
CA MET A 367 13.24 -15.17 -6.95
C MET A 367 13.16 -13.91 -6.08
N GLY A 368 12.08 -13.15 -6.23
CA GLY A 368 11.85 -11.96 -5.41
C GLY A 368 10.59 -11.20 -5.78
N VAL A 369 10.56 -9.93 -5.36
CA VAL A 369 9.48 -8.97 -5.63
C VAL A 369 9.92 -7.94 -6.65
N ARG A 370 8.97 -7.40 -7.41
CA ARG A 370 9.21 -6.31 -8.37
C ARG A 370 8.08 -5.30 -8.39
N GLN A 371 8.44 -4.05 -8.63
CA GLN A 371 7.50 -3.02 -9.04
C GLN A 371 7.53 -2.89 -10.57
N ALA A 372 6.37 -2.63 -11.17
CA ALA A 372 6.28 -2.38 -12.61
C ALA A 372 6.94 -1.04 -12.99
N GLU A 373 7.28 -0.90 -14.27
CA GLU A 373 7.92 0.32 -14.79
C GLU A 373 6.92 1.33 -15.38
N GLY A 374 5.69 0.91 -15.59
CA GLY A 374 4.62 1.73 -16.15
C GLY A 374 3.29 1.01 -16.05
N GLU A 375 2.23 1.77 -16.31
CA GLU A 375 0.88 1.25 -16.43
C GLU A 375 0.66 0.59 -17.80
N GLU A 376 -0.17 -0.45 -17.84
CA GLU A 376 -0.52 -1.19 -19.07
C GLU A 376 -1.77 -0.63 -19.73
N VAL A 377 -2.68 -0.01 -18.95
CA VAL A 377 -3.87 0.64 -19.49
C VAL A 377 -3.48 1.99 -20.09
N GLN A 378 -3.54 2.08 -21.42
CA GLN A 378 -3.09 3.26 -22.19
C GLN A 378 -3.63 4.60 -21.70
N GLN A 379 -4.87 4.65 -21.22
CA GLN A 379 -5.50 5.88 -20.69
C GLN A 379 -4.76 6.43 -19.45
N TYR A 380 -4.13 5.55 -18.67
CA TYR A 380 -3.54 5.85 -17.37
C TYR A 380 -2.00 5.75 -17.39
N ILE A 381 -1.37 5.72 -18.56
CA ILE A 381 0.10 5.56 -18.70
C ILE A 381 0.91 6.64 -17.94
N GLU A 382 0.35 7.83 -17.79
CA GLU A 382 0.97 8.94 -17.06
C GLU A 382 0.63 8.97 -15.56
N ASN A 383 -0.27 8.09 -15.10
CA ASN A 383 -0.58 7.91 -13.68
C ASN A 383 0.31 6.81 -13.08
N PHE A 384 1.60 7.13 -12.96
CA PHE A 384 2.58 6.18 -12.47
C PHE A 384 3.65 6.89 -11.64
N ALA A 385 3.21 7.47 -10.52
CA ALA A 385 3.98 8.37 -9.66
C ALA A 385 5.33 7.79 -9.23
N LEU A 386 5.40 6.50 -8.91
CA LEU A 386 6.53 5.90 -8.20
C LEU A 386 6.72 6.49 -6.79
N HIS A 387 7.69 5.95 -6.05
CA HIS A 387 8.06 6.44 -4.73
C HIS A 387 8.89 7.72 -4.81
N ASN A 388 8.67 8.65 -3.89
CA ASN A 388 9.53 9.79 -3.66
C ASN A 388 10.82 9.37 -2.96
N ALA A 389 11.93 10.03 -3.27
CA ALA A 389 13.15 9.97 -2.48
C ALA A 389 13.67 11.40 -2.21
N PRO A 390 13.13 12.11 -1.20
CA PRO A 390 13.65 13.40 -0.80
C PRO A 390 15.12 13.30 -0.37
N PRO A 391 15.96 14.32 -0.65
CA PRO A 391 17.38 14.28 -0.31
C PRO A 391 17.63 13.97 1.17
N GLY A 392 18.57 13.09 1.45
CA GLY A 392 19.00 12.74 2.80
C GLY A 392 18.09 11.74 3.53
N THR A 393 16.94 11.37 2.97
CA THR A 393 15.99 10.46 3.62
C THR A 393 16.35 8.98 3.41
N MET A 394 16.18 8.15 4.44
CA MET A 394 16.50 6.72 4.40
C MET A 394 15.31 5.94 3.85
N GLN A 395 15.40 5.57 2.58
CA GLN A 395 14.40 4.77 1.88
C GLN A 395 14.51 3.29 2.27
N ARG A 396 13.39 2.66 2.64
CA ARG A 396 13.32 1.26 3.09
C ARG A 396 12.69 0.35 2.05
N MET A 397 13.54 -0.26 1.21
CA MET A 397 13.12 -1.15 0.12
C MET A 397 13.03 -2.60 0.61
N ALA A 398 11.84 -3.01 1.07
CA ALA A 398 11.63 -4.30 1.72
C ALA A 398 11.26 -5.46 0.76
N VAL A 399 11.69 -6.66 1.12
CA VAL A 399 11.30 -7.95 0.55
C VAL A 399 11.00 -8.90 1.71
N TYR A 400 9.84 -9.54 1.71
CA TYR A 400 9.50 -10.53 2.72
C TYR A 400 9.75 -11.94 2.21
N TYR A 401 10.18 -12.80 3.13
CA TYR A 401 10.19 -14.23 2.99
C TYR A 401 9.42 -14.87 4.13
N LEU A 402 8.73 -15.98 3.83
CA LEU A 402 8.15 -16.86 4.83
C LEU A 402 8.73 -18.26 4.65
N ILE A 403 9.36 -18.77 5.70
CA ILE A 403 10.16 -20.00 5.67
C ILE A 403 9.38 -21.07 6.44
N SER A 404 9.13 -22.24 5.84
CA SER A 404 8.23 -23.22 6.42
C SER A 404 8.73 -24.66 6.24
N PRO A 405 8.57 -25.54 7.24
CA PRO A 405 8.85 -26.96 7.07
C PRO A 405 7.76 -27.69 6.24
N ASP A 406 6.66 -27.00 5.89
CA ASP A 406 5.54 -27.56 5.15
C ASP A 406 5.68 -27.39 3.64
N ASN A 407 4.74 -27.97 2.89
CA ASN A 407 4.71 -27.90 1.43
C ASN A 407 4.31 -26.49 0.91
N ALA A 408 4.45 -26.28 -0.40
CA ALA A 408 4.26 -24.97 -1.00
C ALA A 408 2.85 -24.38 -0.81
N ASP A 409 1.80 -25.21 -0.88
CA ASP A 409 0.42 -24.75 -0.68
C ASP A 409 0.16 -24.32 0.77
N ALA A 410 0.62 -25.12 1.74
CA ALA A 410 0.51 -24.76 3.16
C ALA A 410 1.27 -23.46 3.47
N THR A 411 2.48 -23.31 2.91
CA THR A 411 3.29 -22.09 3.05
C THR A 411 2.61 -20.89 2.42
N ARG A 412 1.98 -21.04 1.25
CA ARG A 412 1.17 -19.98 0.66
C ARG A 412 0.03 -19.58 1.60
N GLN A 413 -0.69 -20.54 2.19
CA GLN A 413 -1.77 -20.23 3.13
C GLN A 413 -1.27 -19.48 4.39
N GLN A 414 -0.07 -19.81 4.87
CA GLN A 414 0.58 -19.05 5.94
C GLN A 414 0.89 -17.60 5.53
N VAL A 415 1.31 -17.36 4.29
CA VAL A 415 1.46 -15.98 3.77
C VAL A 415 0.10 -15.28 3.71
N MET A 416 -0.93 -15.95 3.17
CA MET A 416 -2.27 -15.35 3.05
C MET A 416 -2.90 -15.00 4.40
N ALA A 417 -2.53 -15.68 5.48
CA ALA A 417 -2.99 -15.35 6.82
C ALA A 417 -2.56 -13.93 7.26
N PHE A 418 -1.50 -13.36 6.66
CA PHE A 418 -1.05 -12.00 6.98
C PHE A 418 -1.98 -10.91 6.45
N THR A 419 -2.77 -11.16 5.40
CA THR A 419 -3.73 -10.21 4.83
C THR A 419 -5.18 -10.70 4.96
N HIS A 420 -5.42 -11.70 5.81
CA HIS A 420 -6.71 -12.39 5.90
C HIS A 420 -7.25 -12.92 4.56
N GLY A 421 -6.35 -13.27 3.63
CA GLY A 421 -6.73 -13.69 2.28
C GLY A 421 -6.98 -12.53 1.30
N ASP A 422 -6.43 -11.34 1.57
CA ASP A 422 -6.78 -10.06 0.90
C ASP A 422 -8.27 -9.71 1.10
N VAL A 423 -8.78 -9.92 2.32
CA VAL A 423 -10.17 -9.67 2.71
C VAL A 423 -10.21 -8.82 3.98
N PHE A 424 -11.03 -7.76 4.00
CA PHE A 424 -11.27 -6.99 5.21
C PHE A 424 -12.10 -7.81 6.19
N LYS A 425 -11.46 -8.25 7.29
CA LYS A 425 -12.07 -9.12 8.29
C LYS A 425 -13.22 -8.40 9.02
N PRO A 426 -14.43 -9.00 9.09
CA PRO A 426 -15.53 -8.42 9.85
C PRO A 426 -15.21 -8.22 11.33
N VAL A 427 -15.65 -7.09 11.89
CA VAL A 427 -15.54 -6.79 13.33
C VAL A 427 -16.95 -6.61 13.91
N PRO A 428 -17.33 -7.34 14.99
CA PRO A 428 -18.64 -7.21 15.59
C PRO A 428 -19.00 -5.76 15.96
N GLY A 429 -20.22 -5.33 15.62
CA GLY A 429 -20.68 -3.94 15.83
C GLY A 429 -20.22 -2.94 14.76
N TYR A 430 -19.50 -3.40 13.73
CA TYR A 430 -19.02 -2.56 12.64
C TYR A 430 -19.42 -3.12 11.27
N LYS A 431 -19.57 -2.22 10.30
CA LYS A 431 -19.66 -2.53 8.86
C LYS A 431 -18.50 -1.88 8.12
N THR A 432 -17.96 -2.59 7.14
CA THR A 432 -16.85 -2.13 6.31
C THR A 432 -17.36 -1.21 5.20
N MET A 433 -16.75 -0.03 5.05
CA MET A 433 -17.13 0.98 4.07
C MET A 433 -15.90 1.50 3.33
N VAL A 434 -15.96 1.54 2.00
CA VAL A 434 -15.03 2.29 1.15
C VAL A 434 -15.83 3.27 0.31
N ASN A 435 -15.36 4.51 0.22
CA ASN A 435 -15.95 5.53 -0.63
C ASN A 435 -15.00 5.87 -1.80
N HIS A 436 -15.51 6.64 -2.76
CA HIS A 436 -14.75 7.25 -3.85
C HIS A 436 -14.42 6.35 -5.03
N PHE A 437 -15.44 5.70 -5.59
CA PHE A 437 -15.32 4.92 -6.84
C PHE A 437 -15.90 5.65 -8.06
N HIS A 438 -15.10 5.75 -9.12
CA HIS A 438 -15.45 6.30 -10.44
C HIS A 438 -15.77 5.20 -11.44
N LEU A 439 -16.81 4.41 -11.16
CA LEU A 439 -17.13 3.23 -11.98
C LEU A 439 -17.81 3.60 -13.30
N ARG A 440 -18.33 4.83 -13.43
CA ARG A 440 -19.26 5.24 -14.49
C ARG A 440 -20.45 4.28 -14.52
N PHE A 441 -20.96 3.96 -13.33
CA PHE A 441 -21.77 2.78 -13.08
C PHE A 441 -23.06 2.83 -13.89
N THR A 442 -23.83 3.90 -13.71
CA THR A 442 -25.13 4.10 -14.39
C THR A 442 -24.97 4.25 -15.89
N GLN A 443 -23.94 4.96 -16.33
CA GLN A 443 -23.65 5.12 -17.76
C GLN A 443 -23.42 3.76 -18.41
N ARG A 444 -22.59 2.90 -17.82
CA ARG A 444 -22.29 1.56 -18.34
C ARG A 444 -23.52 0.65 -18.34
N LEU A 445 -24.36 0.74 -17.30
CA LEU A 445 -25.61 -0.02 -17.27
C LEU A 445 -26.54 0.38 -18.43
N ARG A 446 -26.71 1.68 -18.68
CA ARG A 446 -27.47 2.17 -19.85
C ARG A 446 -26.87 1.71 -21.17
N GLU A 447 -25.55 1.78 -21.32
CA GLU A 447 -24.83 1.31 -22.51
C GLU A 447 -25.00 -0.21 -22.73
N SER A 448 -25.18 -0.98 -21.66
CA SER A 448 -25.48 -2.42 -21.73
C SER A 448 -26.95 -2.73 -22.07
N GLY A 449 -27.81 -1.71 -22.15
CA GLY A 449 -29.23 -1.84 -22.45
C GLY A 449 -30.12 -2.20 -21.25
N SER A 450 -29.57 -2.30 -20.03
CA SER A 450 -30.33 -2.66 -18.84
C SER A 450 -29.73 -2.11 -17.55
N LEU A 451 -30.57 -1.54 -16.68
CA LEU A 451 -30.18 -1.18 -15.30
C LEU A 451 -30.15 -2.38 -14.34
N ASP A 452 -30.56 -3.57 -14.80
CA ASP A 452 -30.56 -4.82 -14.02
C ASP A 452 -29.26 -5.61 -14.17
N ASN A 453 -28.39 -5.23 -15.11
CA ASN A 453 -27.14 -5.94 -15.33
C ASN A 453 -26.20 -5.80 -14.13
N THR A 454 -25.44 -6.85 -13.84
CA THR A 454 -24.41 -6.85 -12.80
C THR A 454 -23.05 -6.64 -13.42
N PHE A 455 -22.19 -5.84 -12.78
CA PHE A 455 -20.79 -5.73 -13.17
C PHE A 455 -19.87 -6.42 -12.17
N GLU A 456 -18.79 -6.97 -12.71
CA GLU A 456 -17.71 -7.59 -11.95
C GLU A 456 -17.13 -6.65 -10.87
N ASP A 457 -17.23 -5.34 -11.07
CA ASP A 457 -16.69 -4.35 -10.14
C ASP A 457 -17.19 -4.57 -8.70
N LEU A 458 -18.52 -4.71 -8.56
CA LEU A 458 -19.17 -4.89 -7.27
C LEU A 458 -18.97 -6.29 -6.69
N MET A 459 -18.79 -7.30 -7.56
CA MET A 459 -18.49 -8.67 -7.13
C MET A 459 -17.12 -8.74 -6.46
N VAL A 460 -16.13 -8.06 -7.04
CA VAL A 460 -14.77 -7.96 -6.48
C VAL A 460 -14.81 -7.24 -5.13
N MET A 461 -15.50 -6.11 -5.03
CA MET A 461 -15.66 -5.37 -3.77
C MET A 461 -16.35 -6.21 -2.68
N ARG A 462 -17.42 -6.93 -3.03
CA ARG A 462 -18.12 -7.84 -2.11
C ARG A 462 -17.19 -8.96 -1.65
N SER A 463 -16.39 -9.53 -2.55
CA SER A 463 -15.44 -10.61 -2.24
C SER A 463 -14.31 -10.16 -1.31
N ALA A 464 -13.94 -8.88 -1.36
CA ALA A 464 -12.96 -8.27 -0.45
C ALA A 464 -13.54 -7.95 0.95
N GLY A 465 -14.81 -8.27 1.20
CA GLY A 465 -15.45 -8.07 2.50
C GLY A 465 -15.96 -6.65 2.72
N ILE A 466 -16.21 -5.87 1.66
CA ILE A 466 -16.79 -4.51 1.76
C ILE A 466 -18.31 -4.61 1.86
N ASN A 467 -18.91 -3.99 2.89
CA ASN A 467 -20.37 -3.92 3.07
C ASN A 467 -21.00 -2.68 2.42
N ILE A 468 -20.31 -1.55 2.42
CA ILE A 468 -20.82 -0.26 1.90
C ILE A 468 -19.84 0.26 0.84
N VAL A 469 -20.34 0.41 -0.39
CA VAL A 469 -19.62 0.99 -1.51
C VAL A 469 -20.17 2.38 -1.78
N GLY A 470 -19.36 3.40 -1.52
CA GLY A 470 -19.66 4.77 -1.89
C GLY A 470 -19.19 5.07 -3.31
N LEU A 471 -20.13 5.18 -4.24
CA LEU A 471 -19.84 5.67 -5.57
C LEU A 471 -19.62 7.19 -5.54
N SER A 472 -18.96 7.70 -6.58
CA SER A 472 -18.63 9.12 -6.74
C SER A 472 -18.77 9.60 -8.17
N ASP A 473 -19.72 9.02 -8.92
CA ASP A 473 -20.02 9.40 -10.30
C ASP A 473 -20.44 10.90 -10.40
N PHE A 474 -20.60 11.40 -11.63
CA PHE A 474 -20.72 12.83 -11.99
C PHE A 474 -19.40 13.63 -11.89
N HIS A 475 -18.28 12.93 -11.94
CA HIS A 475 -16.92 13.48 -11.94
C HIS A 475 -16.34 13.73 -13.35
N GLY A 476 -17.11 13.39 -14.39
CA GLY A 476 -16.74 13.52 -15.80
C GLY A 476 -17.61 12.69 -16.73
N ASP A 477 -18.49 11.88 -16.16
CA ASP A 477 -19.50 11.03 -16.78
C ASP A 477 -20.92 11.61 -16.63
N LEU A 478 -21.87 11.03 -17.37
CA LEU A 478 -23.27 11.48 -17.43
C LEU A 478 -23.40 12.96 -17.87
N ARG A 479 -24.47 13.66 -17.50
CA ARG A 479 -24.68 15.09 -17.80
C ARG A 479 -24.45 15.97 -16.55
N PRO A 480 -23.23 16.10 -16.03
CA PRO A 480 -22.98 16.69 -14.71
C PRO A 480 -23.19 18.22 -14.68
N ASN A 481 -23.14 18.88 -15.84
CA ASN A 481 -23.31 20.33 -15.99
C ASN A 481 -24.67 20.73 -16.56
N ASP A 482 -25.59 19.79 -16.79
CA ASP A 482 -26.96 20.11 -17.19
C ASP A 482 -27.67 20.78 -15.99
N PRO A 483 -28.29 21.97 -16.17
CA PRO A 483 -28.88 22.73 -15.08
C PRO A 483 -30.27 22.22 -14.66
N GLY A 484 -30.81 21.17 -15.29
CA GLY A 484 -32.19 20.75 -15.05
C GLY A 484 -32.46 19.29 -15.40
N LEU A 485 -33.49 19.07 -16.21
CA LEU A 485 -34.10 17.75 -16.40
C LEU A 485 -33.10 16.67 -16.82
N GLY A 486 -32.09 16.99 -17.64
CA GLY A 486 -31.11 16.01 -18.06
C GLY A 486 -30.28 15.47 -16.89
N ARG A 487 -29.88 16.34 -15.96
CA ARG A 487 -29.18 15.93 -14.74
C ARG A 487 -30.07 15.06 -13.86
N PHE A 488 -31.35 15.40 -13.74
CA PHE A 488 -32.29 14.69 -12.88
C PHE A 488 -32.69 13.31 -13.42
N GLU A 489 -32.83 13.18 -14.73
CA GLU A 489 -32.98 11.87 -15.39
C GLU A 489 -31.79 10.95 -15.11
N ASP A 490 -30.57 11.50 -15.12
CA ASP A 490 -29.35 10.76 -14.79
C ASP A 490 -29.31 10.34 -13.32
N GLN A 491 -29.70 11.24 -12.41
CA GLN A 491 -29.83 10.91 -10.99
C GLN A 491 -30.88 9.84 -10.73
N ARG A 492 -32.05 9.93 -11.39
CA ARG A 492 -33.12 8.95 -11.20
C ARG A 492 -32.64 7.54 -11.54
N ASP A 493 -31.98 7.40 -12.70
CA ASP A 493 -31.47 6.11 -13.12
C ASP A 493 -30.29 5.66 -12.25
N TYR A 494 -29.47 6.60 -11.74
CA TYR A 494 -28.43 6.30 -10.77
C TYR A 494 -28.99 5.73 -9.46
N TYR A 495 -30.11 6.27 -9.00
CA TYR A 495 -30.79 5.81 -7.79
C TYR A 495 -31.39 4.42 -8.00
N VAL A 496 -32.01 4.19 -9.16
CA VAL A 496 -32.54 2.86 -9.52
C VAL A 496 -31.40 1.84 -9.65
N ALA A 497 -30.31 2.19 -10.33
CA ALA A 497 -29.16 1.32 -10.54
C ALA A 497 -28.50 0.89 -9.22
N THR A 498 -28.22 1.84 -8.34
CA THR A 498 -27.60 1.57 -7.03
C THR A 498 -28.52 0.76 -6.13
N ASN A 499 -29.83 1.01 -6.17
CA ASN A 499 -30.81 0.18 -5.46
C ASN A 499 -30.84 -1.27 -5.96
N LYS A 500 -30.83 -1.48 -7.28
CA LYS A 500 -30.80 -2.83 -7.89
C LYS A 500 -29.50 -3.58 -7.61
N ALA A 501 -28.40 -2.85 -7.48
CA ALA A 501 -27.08 -3.40 -7.19
C ALA A 501 -26.84 -3.72 -5.70
N SER A 502 -27.69 -3.17 -4.83
CA SER A 502 -27.65 -3.38 -3.39
C SER A 502 -28.42 -4.64 -2.96
N ASP A 503 -28.10 -5.12 -1.76
CA ASP A 503 -28.60 -6.35 -1.16
C ASP A 503 -28.64 -6.20 0.37
N LYS A 504 -29.13 -7.21 1.10
CA LYS A 504 -29.32 -7.20 2.56
C LYS A 504 -28.07 -6.78 3.36
N ASP A 505 -26.90 -7.25 2.93
CA ASP A 505 -25.61 -7.04 3.61
C ASP A 505 -24.56 -6.36 2.71
N PHE A 506 -25.00 -5.75 1.60
CA PHE A 506 -24.17 -5.05 0.63
C PHE A 506 -24.91 -3.82 0.07
N LEU A 507 -24.46 -2.61 0.42
CA LEU A 507 -25.10 -1.36 0.01
C LEU A 507 -24.19 -0.62 -0.97
N VAL A 508 -24.75 -0.24 -2.12
CA VAL A 508 -24.12 0.68 -3.07
C VAL A 508 -24.81 2.02 -2.92
N THR A 509 -24.10 3.04 -2.47
CA THR A 509 -24.64 4.40 -2.31
C THR A 509 -24.37 5.23 -3.56
N ASN A 510 -25.29 6.13 -3.85
CA ASN A 510 -25.31 7.06 -4.99
C ASN A 510 -24.69 8.43 -4.64
N TRP A 511 -23.60 8.43 -3.88
CA TRP A 511 -22.87 9.66 -3.57
C TRP A 511 -22.12 10.19 -4.79
N GLU A 512 -21.63 11.43 -4.70
CA GLU A 512 -21.12 12.15 -5.87
C GLU A 512 -19.82 12.91 -5.52
N GLU A 513 -18.92 13.04 -6.49
CA GLU A 513 -17.80 13.99 -6.45
C GLU A 513 -18.07 15.15 -7.43
N PRO A 514 -18.83 16.18 -7.01
CA PRO A 514 -19.35 17.19 -7.95
C PRO A 514 -18.31 18.20 -8.43
N THR A 515 -17.21 18.42 -7.70
CA THR A 515 -16.12 19.32 -8.08
C THR A 515 -16.59 20.76 -8.40
N ALA A 516 -17.39 21.36 -7.50
CA ALA A 516 -17.92 22.72 -7.67
C ALA A 516 -18.07 23.50 -6.35
N TYR A 517 -17.83 24.81 -6.39
CA TYR A 517 -18.05 25.83 -5.36
C TYR A 517 -17.17 25.76 -4.10
N PHE A 518 -17.04 24.61 -3.45
CA PHE A 518 -16.33 24.50 -2.16
C PHE A 518 -14.79 24.49 -2.23
N GLY A 519 -14.22 24.45 -3.43
CA GLY A 519 -12.78 24.38 -3.66
C GLY A 519 -12.25 22.95 -3.61
N GLY A 520 -11.24 22.67 -4.43
CA GLY A 520 -10.68 21.33 -4.59
C GLY A 520 -11.70 20.32 -5.12
N HIS A 521 -11.35 19.04 -5.00
CA HIS A 521 -12.30 17.95 -5.16
C HIS A 521 -12.85 17.52 -3.81
N TYR A 522 -14.14 17.19 -3.77
CA TYR A 522 -14.81 16.73 -2.55
C TYR A 522 -15.93 15.77 -2.89
N ASN A 523 -16.21 14.87 -1.94
CA ASN A 523 -17.35 13.99 -1.99
C ASN A 523 -18.51 14.58 -1.19
N VAL A 524 -19.73 14.45 -1.71
CA VAL A 524 -20.98 14.79 -1.02
C VAL A 524 -21.78 13.53 -0.74
N MET A 525 -22.27 13.42 0.50
CA MET A 525 -23.02 12.28 1.00
C MET A 525 -24.37 12.73 1.54
N PHE A 526 -25.43 12.08 1.10
CA PHE A 526 -26.80 12.33 1.56
C PHE A 526 -27.38 11.10 2.28
N PRO A 527 -28.29 11.29 3.24
CA PRO A 527 -28.96 10.20 3.93
C PRO A 527 -30.06 9.54 3.08
N LYS A 528 -30.36 10.11 1.91
CA LYS A 528 -31.41 9.70 0.98
C LYS A 528 -31.09 10.25 -0.41
N ASN A 529 -31.91 9.88 -1.38
CA ASN A 529 -31.87 10.44 -2.73
C ASN A 529 -32.21 11.94 -2.74
N VAL A 530 -31.36 12.77 -3.36
CA VAL A 530 -31.51 14.23 -3.47
C VAL A 530 -31.25 14.67 -4.91
N TYR A 531 -32.29 15.13 -5.60
CA TYR A 531 -32.14 15.66 -6.96
C TYR A 531 -31.56 17.07 -6.93
N TRP A 532 -30.40 17.25 -7.57
CA TRP A 532 -29.72 18.54 -7.59
C TRP A 532 -28.81 18.74 -8.81
N SER A 533 -28.69 19.99 -9.27
CA SER A 533 -27.74 20.41 -10.29
C SER A 533 -26.67 21.33 -9.69
N LYS A 534 -25.42 21.13 -10.11
CA LYS A 534 -24.29 22.02 -9.77
C LYS A 534 -24.19 23.26 -10.67
N VAL A 535 -25.24 23.54 -11.43
CA VAL A 535 -25.35 24.68 -12.33
C VAL A 535 -26.75 25.26 -12.18
N ARG A 536 -26.83 26.58 -12.04
CA ARG A 536 -28.07 27.35 -11.94
C ARG A 536 -28.02 28.51 -12.94
N THR A 537 -29.00 28.60 -13.83
CA THR A 537 -29.10 29.74 -14.77
C THR A 537 -29.65 30.98 -14.05
N PRO A 538 -29.43 32.21 -14.57
CA PRO A 538 -29.78 33.44 -13.86
C PRO A 538 -31.26 33.54 -13.44
N GLU A 539 -32.19 33.04 -14.26
CA GLU A 539 -33.63 33.09 -14.01
C GLU A 539 -34.16 31.87 -13.23
N GLN A 540 -33.32 30.86 -13.00
CA GLN A 540 -33.74 29.61 -12.37
C GLN A 540 -33.85 29.78 -10.84
N PRO A 541 -34.96 29.33 -10.20
CA PRO A 541 -35.07 29.36 -8.76
C PRO A 541 -34.05 28.41 -8.10
N PHE A 542 -33.70 28.68 -6.84
CA PHE A 542 -32.81 27.79 -6.07
C PHE A 542 -33.44 26.41 -5.88
N THR A 543 -34.75 26.37 -5.65
CA THR A 543 -35.52 25.13 -5.54
C THR A 543 -36.84 25.26 -6.29
N GLU A 544 -37.29 24.16 -6.86
CA GLU A 544 -38.65 24.01 -7.39
C GLU A 544 -39.15 22.58 -7.15
N THR A 545 -40.45 22.36 -7.38
CA THR A 545 -41.04 21.02 -7.32
C THR A 545 -41.39 20.58 -8.73
N LEU A 546 -40.77 19.50 -9.20
CA LEU A 546 -40.98 18.98 -10.55
C LEU A 546 -41.78 17.66 -10.51
N PRO A 547 -42.75 17.47 -11.44
CA PRO A 547 -43.45 16.20 -11.58
C PRO A 547 -42.46 15.03 -11.76
N GLY A 548 -42.62 13.97 -10.98
CA GLY A 548 -41.77 12.78 -11.02
C GLY A 548 -40.45 12.86 -10.23
N TYR A 549 -40.02 14.05 -9.82
CA TYR A 549 -38.77 14.26 -9.06
C TYR A 549 -39.01 14.82 -7.66
N GLY A 550 -40.15 15.47 -7.43
CA GLY A 550 -40.42 16.17 -6.18
C GLY A 550 -39.56 17.43 -6.08
N LYS A 551 -39.03 17.71 -4.89
CA LYS A 551 -38.16 18.88 -4.66
C LYS A 551 -36.81 18.66 -5.35
N VAL A 552 -36.40 19.64 -6.15
CA VAL A 552 -35.07 19.69 -6.79
C VAL A 552 -34.31 20.94 -6.34
N TYR A 553 -32.98 20.88 -6.40
CA TYR A 553 -32.09 21.99 -6.09
C TYR A 553 -31.28 22.40 -7.31
N HIS A 554 -31.11 23.70 -7.52
CA HIS A 554 -30.22 24.28 -8.52
C HIS A 554 -29.20 25.13 -7.80
N THR A 555 -27.96 24.66 -7.71
CA THR A 555 -26.89 25.37 -7.00
C THR A 555 -26.06 26.20 -7.97
N GLY A 556 -25.79 27.46 -7.61
CA GLY A 556 -24.96 28.39 -8.37
C GLY A 556 -23.81 29.00 -7.58
N SER A 557 -23.68 28.68 -6.28
CA SER A 557 -22.74 29.31 -5.36
C SER A 557 -22.39 28.41 -4.17
N THR A 558 -21.36 28.80 -3.40
CA THR A 558 -21.02 28.19 -2.10
C THR A 558 -22.21 28.20 -1.13
N THR A 559 -22.96 29.31 -1.10
CA THR A 559 -24.14 29.46 -0.24
C THR A 559 -25.27 28.52 -0.64
N ASP A 560 -25.50 28.35 -1.94
CA ASP A 560 -26.54 27.44 -2.44
C ASP A 560 -26.24 25.99 -2.06
N VAL A 561 -24.99 25.53 -2.26
CA VAL A 561 -24.60 24.16 -1.89
C VAL A 561 -24.73 23.96 -0.38
N GLN A 562 -24.24 24.90 0.44
CA GLN A 562 -24.35 24.81 1.89
C GLN A 562 -25.83 24.77 2.35
N THR A 563 -26.68 25.61 1.77
CA THR A 563 -28.13 25.65 2.08
C THR A 563 -28.81 24.32 1.74
N MET A 564 -28.44 23.71 0.61
CA MET A 564 -28.94 22.37 0.23
C MET A 564 -28.49 21.30 1.24
N LEU A 565 -27.21 21.29 1.62
CA LEU A 565 -26.68 20.33 2.59
C LEU A 565 -27.38 20.44 3.94
N ASP A 566 -27.64 21.66 4.39
CA ASP A 566 -28.37 21.90 5.63
C ASP A 566 -29.83 21.43 5.54
N ALA A 567 -30.51 21.70 4.42
CA ALA A 567 -31.90 21.29 4.20
C ALA A 567 -32.08 19.77 4.07
N GLU A 568 -31.08 19.07 3.53
CA GLU A 568 -31.16 17.62 3.25
C GLU A 568 -30.33 16.76 4.21
N ASN A 569 -29.78 17.34 5.26
CA ASN A 569 -28.89 16.66 6.21
C ASN A 569 -27.68 15.98 5.54
N GLY A 570 -27.18 16.58 4.46
CA GLY A 570 -26.01 16.12 3.73
C GLY A 570 -24.70 16.47 4.44
N TYR A 571 -23.63 15.76 4.11
CA TYR A 571 -22.27 16.03 4.58
C TYR A 571 -21.29 15.98 3.43
N TRP A 572 -20.10 16.56 3.64
CA TRP A 572 -19.05 16.53 2.63
C TRP A 572 -17.65 16.48 3.24
N PHE A 573 -16.68 15.99 2.46
CA PHE A 573 -15.26 15.95 2.82
C PHE A 573 -14.39 16.08 1.57
N HIS A 574 -13.20 16.65 1.72
CA HIS A 574 -12.27 16.79 0.59
C HIS A 574 -11.70 15.43 0.19
N ALA A 575 -11.76 15.14 -1.11
CA ALA A 575 -11.11 13.99 -1.72
C ALA A 575 -9.61 14.26 -1.92
N HIS A 576 -8.80 13.21 -1.80
CA HIS A 576 -7.35 13.22 -2.09
C HIS A 576 -6.65 14.56 -1.72
N PRO A 577 -6.63 14.96 -0.43
CA PRO A 577 -6.18 16.28 0.01
C PRO A 577 -4.78 16.62 -0.48
N ARG A 578 -4.49 17.90 -0.76
CA ARG A 578 -3.16 18.42 -1.18
C ARG A 578 -2.54 17.78 -2.44
N THR A 579 -3.29 17.00 -3.23
CA THR A 579 -2.82 16.46 -4.51
C THR A 579 -3.90 16.59 -5.60
N LYS A 580 -3.52 16.35 -6.86
CA LYS A 580 -4.39 16.40 -8.05
C LYS A 580 -5.21 17.71 -8.08
N GLY A 581 -6.53 17.60 -8.24
CA GLY A 581 -7.47 18.73 -8.22
C GLY A 581 -7.70 19.35 -6.84
N THR A 582 -7.12 18.79 -5.78
CA THR A 582 -7.23 19.28 -4.39
C THR A 582 -5.89 19.83 -3.86
N THR A 583 -4.90 20.08 -4.73
CA THR A 583 -3.66 20.77 -4.33
C THR A 583 -3.97 22.14 -3.70
N GLY A 584 -3.35 22.45 -2.56
CA GLY A 584 -3.63 23.66 -1.77
C GLY A 584 -4.87 23.59 -0.87
N TYR A 585 -5.69 22.54 -0.98
CA TYR A 585 -6.87 22.31 -0.16
C TYR A 585 -6.65 21.15 0.83
N PRO A 586 -7.25 21.23 2.04
CA PRO A 586 -8.17 22.26 2.52
C PRO A 586 -7.47 23.52 3.08
N ASP A 587 -6.13 23.58 3.09
CA ASP A 587 -5.35 24.63 3.75
C ASP A 587 -5.79 26.06 3.40
N ALA A 588 -6.16 26.32 2.15
CA ALA A 588 -6.56 27.64 1.66
C ALA A 588 -7.93 28.14 2.16
N ILE A 589 -8.75 27.26 2.75
CA ILE A 589 -10.15 27.57 3.09
C ILE A 589 -10.54 27.18 4.52
N LEU A 590 -9.55 26.92 5.38
CA LEU A 590 -9.79 26.54 6.79
C LEU A 590 -10.54 27.62 7.59
N ASP A 591 -10.49 28.88 7.16
CA ASP A 591 -11.19 30.01 7.77
C ASP A 591 -12.65 30.17 7.29
N LYS A 592 -13.03 29.54 6.18
CA LYS A 592 -14.31 29.76 5.51
C LYS A 592 -15.47 29.14 6.27
N SER A 593 -16.64 29.79 6.22
CA SER A 593 -17.83 29.39 6.98
C SER A 593 -18.34 28.00 6.65
N TRP A 594 -18.29 27.58 5.37
CA TRP A 594 -18.72 26.24 4.95
C TRP A 594 -17.75 25.11 5.39
N VAL A 595 -16.48 25.44 5.67
CA VAL A 595 -15.48 24.51 6.22
C VAL A 595 -15.52 24.51 7.76
N ARG A 596 -15.74 25.69 8.36
CA ARG A 596 -16.02 25.87 9.79
C ARG A 596 -17.47 25.51 10.12
N ASN A 597 -17.88 24.32 9.69
CA ASN A 597 -19.23 23.80 9.80
C ASN A 597 -19.18 22.31 10.18
N ASP A 598 -20.18 21.81 10.90
CA ASP A 598 -20.34 20.39 11.24
C ASP A 598 -20.75 19.52 10.04
N ARG A 599 -21.21 20.13 8.94
CA ARG A 599 -21.48 19.48 7.66
C ARG A 599 -20.19 19.08 6.93
N TYR A 600 -19.09 19.81 7.18
CA TYR A 600 -17.76 19.44 6.71
C TYR A 600 -17.13 18.43 7.66
N LEU A 601 -16.89 17.22 7.16
CA LEU A 601 -16.42 16.10 7.96
C LEU A 601 -14.90 16.01 8.07
N GLY A 602 -14.16 16.58 7.12
CA GLY A 602 -12.70 16.50 7.08
C GLY A 602 -12.16 16.15 5.70
N ILE A 603 -11.18 15.26 5.64
CA ILE A 603 -10.42 14.94 4.43
C ILE A 603 -10.31 13.43 4.25
N ALA A 604 -10.00 13.01 3.04
CA ALA A 604 -9.86 11.61 2.70
C ALA A 604 -8.47 11.04 3.03
N PHE A 605 -8.44 9.76 3.43
CA PHE A 605 -7.25 8.94 3.61
C PHE A 605 -7.22 7.87 2.53
N LYS A 606 -6.33 8.08 1.55
CA LYS A 606 -5.96 7.08 0.55
C LYS A 606 -4.50 6.68 0.78
N PRO A 607 -4.18 5.39 0.95
CA PRO A 607 -2.82 4.89 0.93
C PRO A 607 -2.09 5.40 -0.31
N ALA A 608 -0.77 5.48 -0.26
CA ALA A 608 0.04 5.40 -1.46
C ALA A 608 0.16 6.65 -2.37
N MET A 609 -0.55 7.76 -2.09
CA MET A 609 -0.46 9.00 -2.90
C MET A 609 0.58 9.97 -2.32
N GLY A 610 1.64 10.22 -3.10
CA GLY A 610 2.82 10.97 -2.64
C GLY A 610 3.74 10.13 -1.76
N ASP A 611 3.74 8.81 -1.96
CA ASP A 611 4.44 7.86 -1.09
C ASP A 611 5.96 8.03 -1.06
N ASP A 612 6.51 7.77 0.10
CA ASP A 612 7.93 7.89 0.45
C ASP A 612 8.27 6.75 1.41
N LEU A 613 9.20 5.87 1.04
CA LEU A 613 9.58 4.72 1.88
C LEU A 613 10.46 5.09 3.07
N SER A 614 10.71 6.37 3.31
CA SER A 614 11.32 6.88 4.53
C SER A 614 10.30 7.32 5.59
N ASP A 615 9.04 7.55 5.20
CA ASP A 615 7.99 7.89 6.15
C ASP A 615 7.64 6.67 7.01
N VAL A 616 7.48 6.90 8.32
CA VAL A 616 7.09 5.84 9.27
C VAL A 616 5.57 5.70 9.39
N ARG A 617 4.80 6.60 8.76
CA ARG A 617 3.34 6.59 8.69
C ARG A 617 2.93 6.77 7.24
N MET A 618 2.09 5.88 6.75
CA MET A 618 1.48 6.07 5.45
C MET A 618 0.62 7.35 5.46
N CYS A 619 0.76 8.19 4.43
CA CYS A 619 0.11 9.51 4.34
C CYS A 619 0.45 10.50 5.49
N GLN A 620 1.68 10.48 6.02
CA GLN A 620 2.13 11.37 7.10
C GLN A 620 1.84 12.86 6.82
N TRP A 621 2.31 13.36 5.67
CA TRP A 621 2.27 14.79 5.35
C TRP A 621 0.95 15.22 4.73
N ARG A 622 0.34 14.35 3.93
CA ARG A 622 -0.86 14.72 3.16
C ARG A 622 -2.14 14.58 3.98
N CYS A 623 -2.21 13.58 4.86
CA CYS A 623 -3.40 13.27 5.67
C CYS A 623 -3.20 13.68 7.13
N PHE A 624 -2.23 13.10 7.83
CA PHE A 624 -2.11 13.27 9.28
C PHE A 624 -1.75 14.70 9.69
N ASP A 625 -0.79 15.34 9.02
CA ASP A 625 -0.48 16.76 9.26
C ASP A 625 -1.72 17.66 9.05
N ALA A 626 -2.47 17.44 7.96
CA ALA A 626 -3.65 18.24 7.63
C ALA A 626 -4.76 18.05 8.67
N ILE A 627 -5.04 16.82 9.09
CA ILE A 627 -6.13 16.55 10.05
C ILE A 627 -5.80 17.05 11.45
N ASP A 628 -4.54 16.93 11.87
CA ASP A 628 -4.09 17.39 13.17
C ASP A 628 -4.13 18.92 13.23
N LYS A 629 -3.66 19.58 12.16
CA LYS A 629 -3.75 21.04 12.01
C LYS A 629 -5.20 21.54 12.09
N MET A 630 -6.14 20.91 11.37
CA MET A 630 -7.55 21.29 11.40
C MET A 630 -8.16 21.15 12.79
N ASN A 631 -7.95 20.01 13.45
CA ASN A 631 -8.50 19.80 14.80
C ASN A 631 -7.87 20.72 15.84
N ASN A 632 -6.58 21.03 15.70
CA ASN A 632 -5.95 22.01 16.58
C ASN A 632 -6.51 23.42 16.34
N LEU A 633 -6.71 23.82 15.08
CA LEU A 633 -7.32 25.12 14.76
C LEU A 633 -8.76 25.25 15.30
N TYR A 634 -9.53 24.16 15.30
CA TYR A 634 -10.93 24.17 15.68
C TYR A 634 -11.21 23.81 17.14
N ALA A 635 -10.16 23.52 17.92
CA ALA A 635 -10.23 23.06 19.31
C ALA A 635 -11.14 23.87 20.24
N THR A 636 -11.30 25.18 20.00
CA THR A 636 -12.06 26.10 20.86
C THR A 636 -13.35 26.63 20.22
N THR A 637 -13.71 26.12 19.04
CA THR A 637 -14.80 26.68 18.22
C THR A 637 -16.19 26.12 18.54
N GLY A 638 -16.27 25.02 19.31
CA GLY A 638 -17.51 24.28 19.54
C GLY A 638 -17.92 23.35 18.39
N LEU A 639 -17.19 23.37 17.26
CA LEU A 639 -17.37 22.43 16.16
C LEU A 639 -16.99 21.00 16.56
N ARG A 640 -17.56 20.03 15.86
CA ARG A 640 -17.12 18.63 15.96
C ARG A 640 -15.70 18.45 15.39
N PRO A 641 -14.98 17.41 15.85
CA PRO A 641 -13.69 17.08 15.26
C PRO A 641 -13.82 16.82 13.76
N LYS A 642 -12.72 17.01 13.04
CA LYS A 642 -12.59 16.64 11.63
C LYS A 642 -11.89 15.30 11.53
N TYR A 643 -12.28 14.51 10.55
CA TYR A 643 -11.94 13.10 10.42
C TYR A 643 -11.15 12.78 9.15
N LEU A 644 -10.39 11.69 9.22
CA LEU A 644 -9.79 11.02 8.06
C LEU A 644 -10.73 9.91 7.61
N ILE A 645 -11.28 10.01 6.40
CA ILE A 645 -12.24 9.04 5.85
C ILE A 645 -11.54 8.21 4.77
N ALA A 646 -11.53 6.90 4.90
CA ALA A 646 -10.88 6.01 3.94
C ALA A 646 -11.53 6.11 2.55
N ASP A 647 -10.72 6.39 1.53
CA ASP A 647 -11.14 6.55 0.13
C ASP A 647 -10.17 5.86 -0.83
N VAL A 648 -10.62 5.64 -2.07
CA VAL A 648 -9.80 4.95 -3.09
C VAL A 648 -9.66 5.66 -4.43
N ASP A 649 -10.42 6.69 -4.78
CA ASP A 649 -10.31 7.44 -6.05
C ASP A 649 -9.84 6.58 -7.24
N THR A 650 -10.58 5.51 -7.54
CA THR A 650 -10.21 4.51 -8.56
C THR A 650 -11.40 4.17 -9.45
N TYR A 651 -11.09 3.65 -10.63
CA TYR A 651 -12.06 3.35 -11.67
C TYR A 651 -12.40 1.85 -11.66
N ARG A 652 -12.54 1.25 -12.84
CA ARG A 652 -13.03 -0.11 -13.02
C ARG A 652 -12.22 -1.16 -12.25
N LYS A 653 -12.90 -2.25 -11.92
CA LYS A 653 -12.39 -3.41 -11.19
C LYS A 653 -12.82 -4.69 -11.90
N GLY A 654 -11.90 -5.61 -12.10
CA GLY A 654 -12.16 -6.96 -12.58
C GLY A 654 -11.59 -8.04 -11.64
N PRO A 655 -12.02 -9.31 -11.77
CA PRO A 655 -11.55 -10.41 -10.92
C PRO A 655 -10.05 -10.69 -11.02
N GLU A 656 -9.42 -10.23 -12.10
CA GLU A 656 -7.98 -10.34 -12.35
C GLU A 656 -7.15 -9.18 -11.76
N ASP A 657 -7.81 -8.14 -11.25
CA ASP A 657 -7.16 -6.97 -10.65
C ASP A 657 -6.67 -7.26 -9.23
N ASP A 658 -5.70 -6.47 -8.80
CA ASP A 658 -5.13 -6.55 -7.46
C ASP A 658 -5.57 -5.34 -6.64
N ILE A 659 -6.79 -5.40 -6.12
CA ILE A 659 -7.44 -4.25 -5.49
C ILE A 659 -6.91 -3.98 -4.08
N TYR A 660 -6.65 -5.03 -3.30
CA TYR A 660 -6.37 -4.93 -1.87
C TYR A 660 -5.22 -3.95 -1.53
N PRO A 661 -4.08 -3.93 -2.24
CA PRO A 661 -2.98 -3.00 -1.95
C PRO A 661 -3.36 -1.51 -1.94
N GLY A 662 -4.25 -1.09 -2.83
CA GLY A 662 -4.68 0.30 -2.98
C GLY A 662 -5.82 0.72 -2.06
N HIS A 663 -6.44 -0.22 -1.33
CA HIS A 663 -7.69 0.02 -0.62
C HIS A 663 -7.46 0.14 0.90
N PRO A 664 -7.74 1.30 1.50
CA PRO A 664 -8.00 1.38 2.93
C PRO A 664 -9.47 1.05 3.22
N ILE A 665 -9.83 0.80 4.48
CA ILE A 665 -11.21 0.49 4.87
C ILE A 665 -11.65 1.30 6.09
N ASN A 666 -12.89 1.82 6.05
CA ASN A 666 -13.56 2.36 7.23
C ASN A 666 -14.35 1.24 7.91
N TYR A 667 -14.15 1.05 9.22
CA TYR A 667 -15.04 0.25 10.05
C TYR A 667 -16.01 1.19 10.74
N VAL A 668 -17.21 1.33 10.18
CA VAL A 668 -18.27 2.22 10.65
C VAL A 668 -19.09 1.51 11.71
N LYS A 669 -19.23 2.09 12.90
CA LYS A 669 -20.01 1.49 13.99
C LYS A 669 -21.49 1.47 13.59
N LEU A 670 -22.00 0.27 13.38
CA LEU A 670 -23.32 0.06 12.79
C LEU A 670 -23.77 -1.39 13.04
N ASP A 671 -24.87 -1.55 13.78
CA ASP A 671 -25.40 -2.88 14.14
C ASP A 671 -26.00 -3.61 12.92
N ARG A 672 -26.75 -2.87 12.09
CA ARG A 672 -27.35 -3.38 10.86
C ARG A 672 -27.09 -2.43 9.69
N LEU A 673 -26.90 -2.99 8.51
CA LEU A 673 -26.86 -2.21 7.29
C LEU A 673 -28.29 -1.75 6.93
N PRO A 674 -28.53 -0.44 6.69
CA PRO A 674 -29.79 0.03 6.10
C PRO A 674 -29.99 -0.54 4.69
N GLY A 675 -31.25 -0.80 4.33
CA GLY A 675 -31.61 -1.19 2.97
C GLY A 675 -31.42 -0.04 1.96
N PRO A 676 -31.36 -0.33 0.66
CA PRO A 676 -31.15 0.68 -0.39
C PRO A 676 -32.26 1.75 -0.46
N THR A 677 -33.48 1.42 -0.06
CA THR A 677 -34.62 2.36 -0.03
C THR A 677 -34.87 2.95 1.36
N GLU A 678 -34.09 2.56 2.37
CA GLU A 678 -34.20 3.08 3.73
C GLU A 678 -33.39 4.37 3.90
N ASP A 679 -33.61 5.07 5.02
CA ASP A 679 -32.82 6.23 5.42
C ASP A 679 -31.42 5.81 5.87
N TRP A 680 -30.39 6.39 5.26
CA TRP A 680 -28.98 6.15 5.55
C TRP A 680 -28.41 7.07 6.63
N THR A 681 -29.23 7.89 7.28
CA THR A 681 -28.87 8.66 8.48
C THR A 681 -28.06 7.86 9.50
N PRO A 682 -28.33 6.56 9.79
CA PRO A 682 -27.47 5.78 10.68
C PRO A 682 -25.99 5.74 10.25
N ILE A 683 -25.71 5.59 8.95
CA ILE A 683 -24.34 5.58 8.40
C ILE A 683 -23.71 6.96 8.56
N LEU A 684 -24.39 8.00 8.07
CA LEU A 684 -23.89 9.37 8.08
C LEU A 684 -23.70 9.89 9.51
N ARG A 685 -24.57 9.51 10.44
CA ARG A 685 -24.45 9.84 11.86
C ARG A 685 -23.19 9.24 12.46
N SER A 686 -22.89 7.97 12.20
CA SER A 686 -21.66 7.33 12.70
C SER A 686 -20.42 8.04 12.18
N ILE A 687 -20.39 8.40 10.88
CA ILE A 687 -19.26 9.15 10.30
C ILE A 687 -19.17 10.56 10.92
N ARG A 688 -20.28 11.29 11.02
CA ARG A 688 -20.34 12.64 11.62
C ARG A 688 -19.92 12.66 13.09
N ASN A 689 -20.18 11.59 13.83
CA ASN A 689 -19.80 11.48 15.23
C ASN A 689 -18.35 11.03 15.43
N GLY A 690 -17.67 10.56 14.38
CA GLY A 690 -16.38 9.89 14.53
C GLY A 690 -16.49 8.48 15.10
N ASP A 691 -17.69 7.87 15.06
CA ASP A 691 -17.96 6.50 15.51
C ASP A 691 -17.48 5.47 14.47
N PHE A 692 -16.22 5.60 14.04
CA PHE A 692 -15.57 4.71 13.09
C PHE A 692 -14.05 4.76 13.27
N TRP A 693 -13.36 3.79 12.69
CA TRP A 693 -11.90 3.77 12.61
C TRP A 693 -11.48 3.29 11.22
N VAL A 694 -10.24 3.56 10.86
CA VAL A 694 -9.70 3.23 9.54
C VAL A 694 -8.55 2.25 9.69
N SER A 695 -8.42 1.34 8.74
CA SER A 695 -7.28 0.42 8.65
C SER A 695 -6.94 0.08 7.21
N THR A 696 -5.74 -0.42 6.98
CA THR A 696 -5.36 -1.09 5.73
C THR A 696 -5.78 -2.56 5.70
N GLY A 697 -6.15 -3.16 6.84
CA GLY A 697 -6.74 -4.50 6.95
C GLY A 697 -6.00 -5.45 7.90
N GLU A 698 -4.72 -5.20 8.16
CA GLU A 698 -3.84 -6.08 8.95
C GLU A 698 -3.99 -5.87 10.46
N ILE A 699 -4.35 -4.65 10.87
CA ILE A 699 -4.57 -4.27 12.27
C ILE A 699 -6.05 -3.94 12.45
N LEU A 700 -6.69 -4.56 13.44
CA LEU A 700 -8.08 -4.34 13.80
C LEU A 700 -8.19 -3.70 15.19
N ILE A 701 -9.03 -2.67 15.29
CA ILE A 701 -9.36 -2.01 16.56
C ILE A 701 -10.77 -2.45 16.94
N LYS A 702 -10.88 -3.43 17.83
CA LYS A 702 -12.18 -4.03 18.22
C LYS A 702 -12.97 -3.14 19.18
N ASN A 703 -12.24 -2.35 19.96
CA ASN A 703 -12.79 -1.37 20.90
C ASN A 703 -11.76 -0.25 21.09
N TYR A 704 -12.25 0.97 21.32
CA TYR A 704 -11.42 2.11 21.73
C TYR A 704 -12.27 3.07 22.55
N VAL A 705 -11.72 3.55 23.68
CA VAL A 705 -12.38 4.57 24.50
C VAL A 705 -11.35 5.42 25.25
N VAL A 706 -11.69 6.69 25.45
CA VAL A 706 -11.00 7.58 26.40
C VAL A 706 -11.79 7.59 27.70
N GLU A 707 -11.30 6.88 28.70
CA GLU A 707 -11.95 6.70 30.00
C GLU A 707 -11.55 7.79 31.00
N GLY A 708 -12.47 8.07 31.93
CA GLY A 708 -12.27 9.05 33.00
C GLY A 708 -12.66 10.47 32.62
N THR A 709 -12.60 11.35 33.61
CA THR A 709 -12.97 12.78 33.50
C THR A 709 -11.88 13.66 34.09
N GLY A 710 -11.88 14.95 33.73
CA GLY A 710 -10.86 15.88 34.21
C GLY A 710 -9.48 15.60 33.63
N ALA A 711 -8.44 15.87 34.42
CA ALA A 711 -7.04 15.84 33.99
C ALA A 711 -6.43 14.43 33.90
N LYS A 712 -6.91 13.44 34.65
CA LYS A 712 -6.37 12.08 34.60
C LYS A 712 -7.33 11.18 33.85
N ARG A 713 -6.93 10.73 32.67
CA ARG A 713 -7.71 9.86 31.79
C ARG A 713 -6.90 8.64 31.39
N THR A 714 -7.55 7.70 30.72
CA THR A 714 -6.87 6.51 30.19
C THR A 714 -7.42 6.21 28.80
N LEU A 715 -6.52 6.04 27.84
CA LEU A 715 -6.84 5.54 26.50
C LEU A 715 -6.80 4.02 26.55
N THR A 716 -7.93 3.36 26.27
CA THR A 716 -7.99 1.91 26.16
C THR A 716 -8.31 1.49 24.73
N ALA A 717 -7.72 0.38 24.30
CA ALA A 717 -8.00 -0.19 22.98
C ALA A 717 -7.80 -1.71 22.98
N ASP A 718 -8.68 -2.43 22.29
CA ASP A 718 -8.54 -3.87 22.06
C ASP A 718 -8.04 -4.11 20.63
N LEU A 719 -6.78 -4.51 20.51
CA LEU A 719 -6.11 -4.71 19.21
C LEU A 719 -6.05 -6.19 18.82
N GLU A 720 -6.18 -6.45 17.53
CA GLU A 720 -5.77 -7.67 16.85
C GLU A 720 -4.91 -7.30 15.64
N TRP A 721 -3.86 -8.06 15.34
CA TRP A 721 -2.99 -7.78 14.20
C TRP A 721 -2.39 -9.04 13.59
N THR A 722 -1.94 -8.96 12.33
CA THR A 722 -1.30 -10.07 11.63
C THR A 722 0.22 -9.96 11.58
N TYR A 723 0.80 -8.80 11.25
CA TYR A 723 2.24 -8.57 11.32
C TYR A 723 2.69 -8.09 12.71
N PRO A 724 3.90 -8.43 13.17
CA PRO A 724 4.45 -7.85 14.40
C PRO A 724 4.35 -6.32 14.38
N LEU A 725 3.89 -5.73 15.48
CA LEU A 725 3.72 -4.28 15.59
C LEU A 725 5.07 -3.56 15.64
N GLU A 726 5.09 -2.32 15.15
CA GLU A 726 6.25 -1.43 15.22
C GLU A 726 6.07 -0.43 16.38
N PHE A 727 4.97 0.34 16.35
CA PHE A 727 4.68 1.32 17.39
C PHE A 727 3.19 1.66 17.47
N ILE A 728 2.81 2.19 18.63
CA ILE A 728 1.53 2.86 18.88
C ILE A 728 1.86 4.34 19.06
N GLU A 729 1.09 5.21 18.44
CA GLU A 729 1.21 6.65 18.61
C GLU A 729 -0.08 7.25 19.16
N VAL A 730 0.07 8.08 20.19
CA VAL A 730 -0.99 8.94 20.71
C VAL A 730 -0.64 10.38 20.33
N VAL A 731 -1.55 11.08 19.67
CA VAL A 731 -1.39 12.48 19.23
C VAL A 731 -2.46 13.33 19.89
N TRP A 732 -2.09 14.51 20.39
CA TRP A 732 -3.02 15.45 21.01
C TRP A 732 -2.68 16.89 20.66
N GLY A 733 -3.64 17.79 20.85
CA GLY A 733 -3.41 19.22 20.70
C GLY A 733 -4.12 20.04 21.76
N ASP A 734 -3.63 21.25 22.00
CA ASP A 734 -4.15 22.22 22.99
C ASP A 734 -4.81 23.45 22.35
N GLY A 735 -4.95 23.47 21.03
CA GLY A 735 -5.41 24.62 20.26
C GLY A 735 -4.30 25.55 19.76
N LYS A 736 -3.05 25.33 20.18
CA LYS A 736 -1.87 26.11 19.77
C LYS A 736 -0.77 25.24 19.17
N LYS A 737 -0.50 24.09 19.79
CA LYS A 737 0.47 23.10 19.35
C LYS A 737 -0.14 21.70 19.29
N VAL A 738 0.49 20.86 18.49
CA VAL A 738 0.23 19.42 18.42
C VAL A 738 1.48 18.71 18.94
N ASP A 739 1.28 17.78 19.85
CA ASP A 739 2.33 16.94 20.42
C ASP A 739 1.93 15.46 20.25
N SER A 740 2.90 14.57 20.34
CA SER A 740 2.64 13.12 20.32
C SER A 740 3.54 12.34 21.26
N GLN A 741 3.13 11.10 21.53
CA GLN A 741 3.91 10.08 22.21
C GLN A 741 3.94 8.82 21.35
N ILE A 742 5.14 8.36 21.01
CA ILE A 742 5.36 7.07 20.37
C ILE A 742 5.72 6.05 21.44
N ILE A 743 4.98 4.95 21.47
CA ILE A 743 5.20 3.79 22.33
C ILE A 743 5.67 2.66 21.42
N LYS A 744 6.91 2.21 21.60
CA LYS A 744 7.43 1.06 20.85
C LYS A 744 6.60 -0.19 21.15
N ALA A 745 6.31 -0.97 20.11
CA ALA A 745 5.56 -2.22 20.17
C ALA A 745 6.31 -3.40 19.53
N THR A 746 7.64 -3.23 19.37
CA THR A 746 8.55 -4.21 18.77
C THR A 746 8.69 -5.50 19.60
N ASP A 747 8.15 -5.53 20.82
CA ASP A 747 8.05 -6.70 21.70
C ASP A 747 6.99 -7.72 21.25
N THR A 748 6.11 -7.35 20.33
CA THR A 748 4.98 -8.19 19.89
C THR A 748 5.37 -9.22 18.83
N SER A 749 4.65 -10.35 18.78
CA SER A 749 4.74 -11.35 17.71
C SER A 749 3.68 -11.14 16.63
N ALA A 750 3.77 -11.87 15.51
CA ALA A 750 2.72 -11.93 14.49
C ALA A 750 1.43 -12.56 15.05
N HIS A 751 0.29 -12.32 14.38
CA HIS A 751 -1.03 -12.89 14.69
C HIS A 751 -1.46 -12.71 16.17
N GLY A 752 -1.22 -11.53 16.72
CA GLY A 752 -1.40 -11.24 18.13
C GLY A 752 -2.69 -10.49 18.47
N THR A 753 -2.98 -10.42 19.76
CA THR A 753 -4.00 -9.53 20.32
C THR A 753 -3.45 -8.84 21.58
N ARG A 754 -3.91 -7.63 21.89
CA ARG A 754 -3.51 -6.90 23.10
C ARG A 754 -4.59 -5.93 23.51
N LYS A 755 -4.88 -5.92 24.81
CA LYS A 755 -5.60 -4.83 25.45
C LYS A 755 -4.59 -3.76 25.87
N LEU A 756 -4.77 -2.55 25.36
CA LEU A 756 -3.97 -1.39 25.72
C LEU A 756 -4.67 -0.59 26.81
N SER A 757 -3.86 -0.01 27.70
CA SER A 757 -4.28 0.95 28.71
C SER A 757 -3.15 1.97 28.87
N ILE A 758 -3.31 3.12 28.23
CA ILE A 758 -2.29 4.19 28.18
C ILE A 758 -2.77 5.34 29.06
N PRO A 759 -2.06 5.67 30.16
CA PRO A 759 -2.36 6.84 30.96
C PRO A 759 -2.26 8.12 30.12
N LEU A 760 -3.27 8.98 30.23
CA LEU A 760 -3.33 10.26 29.54
C LEU A 760 -3.52 11.38 30.57
N ASP A 761 -2.53 12.23 30.74
CA ASP A 761 -2.73 13.52 31.37
C ASP A 761 -3.46 14.43 30.36
N ALA A 762 -4.72 14.76 30.58
CA ALA A 762 -5.54 15.63 29.75
C ALA A 762 -5.40 17.13 30.11
N THR A 763 -4.53 17.51 31.05
CA THR A 763 -4.34 18.91 31.45
C THR A 763 -3.98 19.78 30.25
N GLY A 764 -4.78 20.81 30.00
CA GLY A 764 -4.61 21.76 28.90
C GLY A 764 -4.87 21.19 27.50
N LYS A 765 -5.17 19.90 27.34
CA LYS A 765 -5.38 19.26 26.04
C LYS A 765 -6.83 19.39 25.61
N ALA A 766 -7.04 19.72 24.34
CA ALA A 766 -8.36 19.88 23.74
C ALA A 766 -8.84 18.61 23.05
N TRP A 767 -7.96 17.88 22.36
CA TRP A 767 -8.29 16.65 21.64
C TRP A 767 -7.18 15.61 21.71
N VAL A 768 -7.53 14.36 21.41
CA VAL A 768 -6.59 13.24 21.27
C VAL A 768 -7.02 12.26 20.17
N ARG A 769 -6.07 11.59 19.53
CA ARG A 769 -6.28 10.42 18.66
C ARG A 769 -5.18 9.37 18.88
N MET A 770 -5.41 8.15 18.39
CA MET A 770 -4.44 7.06 18.44
C MET A 770 -4.27 6.41 17.05
N SER A 771 -3.05 6.00 16.72
CA SER A 771 -2.75 5.12 15.59
C SER A 771 -1.81 3.99 15.99
N VAL A 772 -1.88 2.88 15.27
CA VAL A 772 -1.06 1.68 15.47
C VAL A 772 -0.47 1.30 14.14
N TRP A 773 0.83 1.01 14.11
CA TRP A 773 1.58 0.70 12.90
C TRP A 773 2.37 -0.59 13.08
N ASP A 774 2.40 -1.41 12.04
CA ASP A 774 3.14 -2.67 12.04
C ASP A 774 4.46 -2.60 11.28
N SER A 775 5.23 -3.68 11.39
CA SER A 775 6.53 -3.81 10.76
C SER A 775 6.49 -3.84 9.22
N ALA A 776 5.33 -4.01 8.59
CA ALA A 776 5.17 -3.93 7.14
C ALA A 776 4.70 -2.54 6.66
N GLY A 777 4.53 -1.58 7.58
CA GLY A 777 4.06 -0.22 7.27
C GLY A 777 2.54 -0.10 7.20
N ASN A 778 1.82 -1.14 7.59
CA ASN A 778 0.36 -1.12 7.63
C ASN A 778 -0.11 -0.39 8.87
N GLY A 779 -1.29 0.25 8.79
CA GLY A 779 -1.76 1.15 9.83
C GLY A 779 -3.23 1.00 10.13
N ALA A 780 -3.59 1.19 11.40
CA ALA A 780 -4.95 1.43 11.84
C ALA A 780 -5.01 2.63 12.79
N PHE A 781 -6.07 3.43 12.69
CA PHE A 781 -6.21 4.62 13.53
C PHE A 781 -7.67 4.93 13.87
N VAL A 782 -7.86 5.52 15.04
CA VAL A 782 -9.14 6.06 15.50
C VAL A 782 -9.20 7.55 15.26
N GLN A 783 -10.42 8.05 15.12
CA GLN A 783 -10.67 9.46 14.86
C GLN A 783 -10.35 10.36 16.08
N PRO A 784 -10.00 11.64 15.86
CA PRO A 784 -9.86 12.62 16.94
C PRO A 784 -11.11 12.73 17.81
N VAL A 785 -10.92 12.80 19.13
CA VAL A 785 -11.98 13.03 20.11
C VAL A 785 -11.68 14.27 20.94
N TRP A 786 -12.71 15.10 21.20
CA TRP A 786 -12.59 16.22 22.13
C TRP A 786 -12.49 15.71 23.57
N LEU A 787 -11.51 16.21 24.31
CA LEU A 787 -11.34 15.90 25.74
C LEU A 787 -12.28 16.73 26.59
N ASN A 788 -12.47 18.01 26.28
CA ASN A 788 -13.37 18.91 26.99
C ASN A 788 -14.43 19.44 26.02
N PRO A 789 -15.42 18.61 25.61
CA PRO A 789 -16.44 19.06 24.67
C PRO A 789 -17.20 20.23 25.29
N THR A 790 -17.09 21.41 24.67
CA THR A 790 -17.98 22.54 24.96
C THR A 790 -19.40 22.03 24.68
N ARG A 791 -20.24 21.92 25.71
CA ARG A 791 -21.67 21.62 25.54
C ARG A 791 -22.33 22.81 24.82
N GLN A 792 -22.19 22.88 23.51
CA GLN A 792 -23.14 23.56 22.65
C GLN A 792 -23.71 22.51 21.70
N THR A 793 -24.67 21.75 22.24
CA THR A 793 -25.64 21.07 21.40
C THR A 793 -26.52 22.14 20.76
N THR A 794 -26.22 22.56 19.54
CA THR A 794 -27.28 22.99 18.63
C THR A 794 -28.03 21.73 18.18
N ASN A 795 -28.86 21.21 19.08
CA ASN A 795 -30.02 20.44 18.66
C ASN A 795 -30.96 21.43 17.99
N ASN A 796 -30.86 21.57 16.67
CA ASN A 796 -31.98 22.01 15.85
C ASN A 796 -32.10 20.97 14.74
N ASN A 797 -33.00 20.00 15.00
CA ASN A 797 -33.65 19.04 14.12
C ASN A 797 -32.84 18.36 13.00
#